data_AF-A0ABD2QT77-F1
#
_entry.id   AF-A0ABD2QT77-F1
#
_cell.length_a   1.000
_cell.length_b   1.000
_cell.length_c   1.000
_cell.angle_alpha   90.00
_cell.angle_beta   90.00
_cell.angle_gamma   90.00
#
_symmetry.space_group_name_H-M   'P 1'
#
loop_
_entity.id
_entity.type
_entity.pdbx_description
1 polymer ?
#
loop_
_entity_poly.entity_id
_entity_poly.type
_entity_poly.pdbx_seq_one_letter_code
_entity_poly.pdbx_strand_id
1 'polypeptide(L)'
;MHQGHQNSGAADLAQLQATMQVIELACSSIQMHMNPAAAEETILSLSQSPQPYHACKYILENSQLANARFQAAGAIRDAALREWVFLEIDDKRGLISFCFHSAIQHASSPEGYVQAKVASVAAQLIKRGWKEFSAAQKETFFLEVRQAIVGGHGLDVQFIGLNFLESLVSEFSPSTSTAMALPREFHEQCRVSFEFEYLKLFYCWAQDAAVSVSNKIAESEATIPEVKVCTAALRLMLQILNWDFKCDANVPDNAKRGINIFSAGGRGDVSSPKRTECNLVQPGSSWRGILVSSGHIRWLLSFYEALRQKFSCEGYWIDCPLAVSARKLIVQFYSLWGTIFPSDDGNTQKQHLLHLLSGIIAWIDPPDVVSTAIVNGKSESEFLDGCRALLYMATVTTVLVFDELLKSIRPYGTLSLLSALMCEVIKDLMANHTEEETWSWVARDILLDTWTTLLMPLDGSISHAVIPSEGIGAASHLFALIVESELRAASASAFNDENETDYLQASIAAMDERLSSYALIARAAINVTVPFLIRLFSEKFARLQQGRGFSDPTQTLEELYSLLLITGHVIADEGQGETPLVPDAIQFQFMDVMETNKHPVVILCGSIIKFAEQSLNPEMRASFFSPRLMEAIVWFLARWSTTYLMPPDENKGSASSDNHKAKNYKKALLNFCEEDNQGKAVLDLILQISKTTLTSYPGERDLQALTCHELLHGLVRPKNVCVHLVELDSWRELANAFANEQTLFSLNAAHQRSLAQTLVLSASGMKTLEASSQYVRNLTNHMAANLVELSRRSDLKCVAEQPDIILLVSCLLERLRGAASATEPRTQRAIYEMGYSVLNPLLMFMEVYKHESTVVYLLLRFVVDWVDGQIIYLEARETAIVVGFCMRLLQLYSSHNIGKISLSISSSLRSEADTERYKDLRAVLQLLASLCSKDLVDFSSEPIEAQGTNICQVVYMGLHIVTPLISLDLLKYPKLCHDYFSLLSHMLEVYPEMITQLNGEAFVHIIKTLHFGLSQDAEVVDLCLRAIKGLASFHYKQKSAGEVGLGLHASGYKDQTGNFQEGILSQFLRSLLQFLLFQDYSTDMVGSAADALLPLILCEQTLYQKLGSELIEKQCDTGFRSRLTNALQSLTSSNSLSSTLDRPNYQKFRKNLHNFLTEVRGFLRKI
;
A
#
# COMPACT_ATOMS: atom_id res chain seq x y z
N MET A 1 -21.86 74.44 14.24
CA MET A 1 -21.11 73.19 14.54
C MET A 1 -21.15 72.23 13.35
N HIS A 2 -20.76 72.71 12.16
CA HIS A 2 -20.64 71.90 10.93
C HIS A 2 -19.20 72.08 10.42
N GLN A 3 -18.28 71.19 10.81
CA GLN A 3 -16.95 71.07 10.19
C GLN A 3 -16.18 69.80 10.64
N GLY A 4 -16.88 68.68 10.91
CA GLY A 4 -16.27 67.46 11.46
C GLY A 4 -16.40 66.17 10.62
N HIS A 5 -17.08 66.17 9.48
CA HIS A 5 -17.40 64.93 8.74
C HIS A 5 -16.80 64.78 7.34
N GLN A 6 -15.93 65.69 6.89
CA GLN A 6 -15.27 65.56 5.57
C GLN A 6 -13.83 65.03 5.62
N ASN A 7 -13.19 64.93 6.80
CA ASN A 7 -11.78 64.52 6.91
C ASN A 7 -11.54 63.03 7.22
N SER A 8 -12.54 62.23 7.63
CA SER A 8 -12.29 60.79 7.92
C SER A 8 -12.24 59.94 6.64
N GLY A 9 -13.14 60.17 5.67
CA GLY A 9 -13.18 59.39 4.43
C GLY A 9 -11.96 59.55 3.52
N ALA A 10 -11.28 60.70 3.56
CA ALA A 10 -10.05 60.93 2.78
C ALA A 10 -8.82 60.25 3.42
N ALA A 11 -8.78 60.14 4.75
CA ALA A 11 -7.72 59.46 5.48
C ALA A 11 -7.83 57.93 5.33
N ASP A 12 -9.06 57.38 5.37
CA ASP A 12 -9.32 55.95 5.16
C ASP A 12 -8.96 55.51 3.73
N LEU A 13 -9.27 56.33 2.71
CA LEU A 13 -8.93 56.03 1.32
C LEU A 13 -7.40 56.01 1.10
N ALA A 14 -6.67 56.96 1.69
CA ALA A 14 -5.21 57.01 1.60
C ALA A 14 -4.56 55.76 2.24
N GLN A 15 -5.13 55.26 3.35
CA GLN A 15 -4.67 54.05 4.02
C GLN A 15 -4.92 52.77 3.19
N LEU A 16 -6.08 52.67 2.54
CA LEU A 16 -6.40 51.55 1.63
C LEU A 16 -5.46 51.52 0.42
N GLN A 17 -5.19 52.69 -0.16
CA GLN A 17 -4.27 52.83 -1.28
C GLN A 17 -2.82 52.48 -0.91
N ALA A 18 -2.37 52.89 0.28
CA ALA A 18 -1.04 52.53 0.79
C ALA A 18 -0.92 51.01 1.00
N THR A 19 -1.93 50.37 1.59
CA THR A 19 -1.96 48.91 1.78
C THR A 19 -1.88 48.17 0.44
N MET A 20 -2.64 48.62 -0.56
CA MET A 20 -2.59 48.04 -1.91
C MET A 20 -1.19 48.12 -2.51
N GLN A 21 -0.54 49.29 -2.46
CA GLN A 21 0.81 49.48 -3.01
C GLN A 21 1.86 48.60 -2.33
N VAL A 22 1.77 48.41 -1.01
CA VAL A 22 2.67 47.52 -0.25
C VAL A 22 2.52 46.07 -0.70
N ILE A 23 1.29 45.61 -0.90
CA ILE A 23 1.02 44.24 -1.35
C ILE A 23 1.42 44.03 -2.82
N GLU A 24 1.21 45.03 -3.68
CA GLU A 24 1.70 45.00 -5.07
C GLU A 24 3.23 44.90 -5.15
N LEU A 25 3.93 45.64 -4.29
CA LEU A 25 5.39 45.59 -4.17
C LEU A 25 5.87 44.22 -3.66
N ALA A 26 5.22 43.65 -2.65
CA ALA A 26 5.55 42.33 -2.12
C ALA A 26 5.37 41.22 -3.18
N CYS A 27 4.23 41.22 -3.88
CA CYS A 27 3.97 40.28 -4.97
C CYS A 27 5.00 40.40 -6.11
N SER A 28 5.38 41.63 -6.47
CA SER A 28 6.42 41.88 -7.48
C SER A 28 7.80 41.39 -7.03
N SER A 29 8.11 41.53 -5.74
CA SER A 29 9.38 41.10 -5.16
C SER A 29 9.54 39.58 -5.16
N ILE A 30 8.47 38.83 -4.88
CA ILE A 30 8.45 37.36 -4.99
C ILE A 30 8.70 36.93 -6.44
N GLN A 31 8.00 37.56 -7.40
CA GLN A 31 8.16 37.25 -8.82
C GLN A 31 9.57 37.54 -9.34
N MET A 32 10.25 38.53 -8.76
CA MET A 32 11.64 38.89 -9.09
C MET A 32 12.69 38.15 -8.23
N HIS A 33 12.30 37.20 -7.37
CA HIS A 33 13.16 36.52 -6.39
C HIS A 33 13.99 37.47 -5.51
N MET A 34 13.45 38.65 -5.22
CA MET A 34 14.09 39.69 -4.41
C MET A 34 13.57 39.59 -2.96
N ASN A 35 14.38 39.03 -2.07
CA ASN A 35 14.07 38.86 -0.63
C ASN A 35 12.69 38.19 -0.37
N PRO A 36 12.48 36.95 -0.85
CA PRO A 36 11.17 36.29 -0.83
C PRO A 36 10.60 36.12 0.58
N ALA A 37 11.44 35.86 1.59
CA ALA A 37 11.00 35.69 2.97
C ALA A 37 10.30 36.95 3.54
N ALA A 38 10.85 38.14 3.29
CA ALA A 38 10.25 39.40 3.75
C ALA A 38 8.95 39.74 3.00
N ALA A 39 8.89 39.40 1.71
CA ALA A 39 7.69 39.59 0.90
C ALA A 39 6.56 38.64 1.31
N GLU A 40 6.88 37.38 1.62
CA GLU A 40 5.94 36.40 2.19
C GLU A 40 5.42 36.85 3.55
N GLU A 41 6.30 37.33 4.44
CA GLU A 41 5.90 37.89 5.74
C GLU A 41 4.94 39.08 5.58
N THR A 42 5.19 39.95 4.59
CA THR A 42 4.32 41.09 4.27
C THR A 42 2.93 40.62 3.80
N ILE A 43 2.85 39.61 2.92
CA ILE A 43 1.58 39.05 2.46
C ILE A 43 0.83 38.34 3.61
N LEU A 44 1.55 37.61 4.46
CA LEU A 44 1.00 36.97 5.65
C LEU A 44 0.47 38.01 6.65
N SER A 45 1.10 39.18 6.76
CA SER A 45 0.61 40.24 7.64
C SER A 45 -0.79 40.74 7.25
N LEU A 46 -1.11 40.78 5.95
CA LEU A 46 -2.45 41.14 5.47
C LEU A 46 -3.49 40.11 5.93
N SER A 47 -3.18 38.82 5.79
CA SER A 47 -4.12 37.77 6.20
C SER A 47 -4.28 37.73 7.72
N GLN A 48 -3.25 38.05 8.51
CA GLN A 48 -3.28 38.08 9.97
C GLN A 48 -3.89 39.35 10.57
N SER A 49 -3.98 40.44 9.81
CA SER A 49 -4.55 41.70 10.30
C SER A 49 -6.03 41.57 10.67
N PRO A 50 -6.51 42.32 11.69
CA PRO A 50 -7.92 42.27 12.10
C PRO A 50 -8.82 42.93 11.07
N GLN A 51 -9.93 42.29 10.69
CA GLN A 51 -10.92 42.81 9.73
C GLN A 51 -10.32 43.39 8.42
N PRO A 52 -9.51 42.64 7.66
CA PRO A 52 -8.86 43.15 6.43
C PRO A 52 -9.85 43.35 5.27
N TYR A 53 -11.14 43.07 5.47
CA TYR A 53 -12.13 42.96 4.41
C TYR A 53 -12.23 44.23 3.56
N HIS A 54 -12.18 45.43 4.15
CA HIS A 54 -12.21 46.68 3.38
C HIS A 54 -10.98 46.85 2.50
N ALA A 55 -9.78 46.57 3.03
CA ALA A 55 -8.53 46.59 2.27
C ALA A 55 -8.54 45.56 1.14
N CYS A 56 -8.95 44.33 1.42
CA CYS A 56 -8.99 43.28 0.41
C CYS A 56 -10.04 43.54 -0.68
N LYS A 57 -11.24 44.04 -0.32
CA LYS A 57 -12.26 44.47 -1.29
C LYS A 57 -11.71 45.58 -2.18
N TYR A 58 -11.06 46.59 -1.58
CA TYR A 58 -10.44 47.67 -2.32
C TYR A 58 -9.34 47.17 -3.29
N ILE A 59 -8.47 46.27 -2.85
CA ILE A 59 -7.44 45.65 -3.71
C ILE A 59 -8.09 44.88 -4.87
N LEU A 60 -9.14 44.09 -4.60
CA LEU A 60 -9.86 43.33 -5.63
C LEU A 60 -10.50 44.21 -6.70
N GLU A 61 -11.04 45.37 -6.31
CA GLU A 61 -11.71 46.31 -7.21
C GLU A 61 -10.76 47.25 -7.96
N ASN A 62 -9.58 47.59 -7.39
CA ASN A 62 -8.75 48.71 -7.89
C ASN A 62 -7.34 48.29 -8.34
N SER A 63 -6.78 47.21 -7.81
CA SER A 63 -5.40 46.80 -8.14
C SER A 63 -5.29 46.28 -9.56
N GLN A 64 -4.30 46.77 -10.30
CA GLN A 64 -4.00 46.28 -11.64
C GLN A 64 -3.19 44.97 -11.61
N LEU A 65 -2.55 44.64 -10.47
CA LEU A 65 -1.72 43.45 -10.34
C LEU A 65 -2.56 42.21 -9.97
N ALA A 66 -2.65 41.25 -10.88
CA ALA A 66 -3.43 40.03 -10.69
C ALA A 66 -2.98 39.19 -9.46
N ASN A 67 -1.68 39.15 -9.17
CA ASN A 67 -1.15 38.49 -7.96
C ASN A 67 -1.62 39.17 -6.67
N ALA A 68 -1.69 40.51 -6.63
CA ALA A 68 -2.21 41.22 -5.46
C ALA A 68 -3.70 40.92 -5.23
N ARG A 69 -4.50 40.89 -6.31
CA ARG A 69 -5.90 40.46 -6.27
C ARG A 69 -6.05 39.01 -5.78
N PHE A 70 -5.21 38.10 -6.25
CA PHE A 70 -5.19 36.70 -5.79
C PHE A 70 -4.88 36.58 -4.29
N GLN A 71 -3.87 37.31 -3.80
CA GLN A 71 -3.51 37.31 -2.38
C GLN A 71 -4.59 37.96 -1.51
N ALA A 72 -5.22 39.04 -1.98
CA ALA A 72 -6.34 39.69 -1.29
C ALA A 72 -7.54 38.73 -1.13
N ALA A 73 -7.87 37.95 -2.16
CA ALA A 73 -8.89 36.90 -2.06
C ALA A 73 -8.51 35.84 -1.01
N GLY A 74 -7.25 35.39 -1.00
CA GLY A 74 -6.72 34.48 0.03
C GLY A 74 -6.82 35.06 1.45
N ALA A 75 -6.49 36.34 1.62
CA ALA A 75 -6.60 37.03 2.89
C ALA A 75 -8.04 37.17 3.37
N ILE A 76 -9.02 37.39 2.47
CA ILE A 76 -10.46 37.36 2.81
C ILE A 76 -10.82 35.98 3.38
N ARG A 77 -10.41 34.90 2.71
CA ARG A 77 -10.66 33.53 3.20
C ARG A 77 -10.07 33.34 4.59
N ASP A 78 -8.79 33.61 4.78
CA ASP A 78 -8.09 33.31 6.03
C ASP A 78 -8.65 34.13 7.20
N ALA A 79 -8.89 35.43 6.97
CA ALA A 79 -9.50 36.31 7.95
C ALA A 79 -10.96 35.92 8.24
N ALA A 80 -11.77 35.62 7.23
CA ALA A 80 -13.17 35.19 7.43
C ALA A 80 -13.25 33.85 8.15
N LEU A 81 -12.39 32.87 7.84
CA LEU A 81 -12.34 31.61 8.57
C LEU A 81 -11.91 31.81 10.03
N ARG A 82 -10.94 32.70 10.29
CA ARG A 82 -10.49 33.07 11.63
C ARG A 82 -11.58 33.79 12.42
N GLU A 83 -12.17 34.83 11.86
CA GLU A 83 -13.09 35.75 12.54
C GLU A 83 -14.57 35.37 12.40
N TRP A 84 -14.88 34.22 11.76
CA TRP A 84 -16.25 33.82 11.38
C TRP A 84 -17.29 33.97 12.49
N VAL A 85 -16.94 33.70 13.75
CA VAL A 85 -17.91 33.76 14.86
C VAL A 85 -18.24 35.20 15.26
N PHE A 86 -17.34 36.15 15.02
CA PHE A 86 -17.51 37.56 15.33
C PHE A 86 -18.24 38.33 14.22
N LEU A 87 -18.38 37.74 13.03
CA LEU A 87 -19.11 38.35 11.92
C LEU A 87 -20.62 38.16 12.10
N GLU A 88 -21.38 39.22 11.85
CA GLU A 88 -22.84 39.13 11.79
C GLU A 88 -23.28 38.29 10.57
N ILE A 89 -24.50 37.74 10.62
CA ILE A 89 -25.02 36.90 9.53
C ILE A 89 -25.07 37.67 8.21
N ASP A 90 -25.38 38.97 8.26
CA ASP A 90 -25.43 39.80 7.06
C ASP A 90 -24.04 40.14 6.53
N ASP A 91 -23.02 40.29 7.39
CA ASP A 91 -21.62 40.46 6.95
C ASP A 91 -21.09 39.18 6.28
N LYS A 92 -21.38 38.01 6.85
CA LYS A 92 -21.01 36.71 6.27
C LYS A 92 -21.61 36.54 4.88
N ARG A 93 -22.92 36.81 4.74
CA ARG A 93 -23.62 36.76 3.46
C ARG A 93 -23.07 37.81 2.51
N GLY A 94 -22.82 39.02 2.99
CA GLY A 94 -22.24 40.11 2.23
C GLY A 94 -20.85 39.78 1.68
N LEU A 95 -20.01 39.06 2.43
CA LEU A 95 -18.70 38.58 1.95
C LEU A 95 -18.84 37.49 0.88
N ILE A 96 -19.72 36.51 1.10
CA ILE A 96 -20.01 35.45 0.12
C ILE A 96 -20.51 36.06 -1.20
N SER A 97 -21.56 36.90 -1.11
CA SER A 97 -22.12 37.58 -2.26
C SER A 97 -21.08 38.49 -2.91
N PHE A 98 -20.29 39.25 -2.14
CA PHE A 98 -19.23 40.09 -2.72
C PHE A 98 -18.23 39.27 -3.55
N CYS A 99 -17.70 38.17 -3.02
CA CYS A 99 -16.75 37.34 -3.76
C CYS A 99 -17.39 36.79 -5.04
N PHE A 100 -18.61 36.26 -4.96
CA PHE A 100 -19.33 35.75 -6.14
C PHE A 100 -19.57 36.85 -7.20
N HIS A 101 -20.08 38.01 -6.79
CA HIS A 101 -20.33 39.13 -7.70
C HIS A 101 -19.03 39.71 -8.29
N SER A 102 -17.95 39.79 -7.50
CA SER A 102 -16.64 40.21 -7.99
C SER A 102 -16.10 39.28 -9.06
N ALA A 103 -16.31 37.97 -8.92
CA ALA A 103 -15.91 36.98 -9.92
C ALA A 103 -16.73 37.13 -11.21
N ILE A 104 -18.03 37.40 -11.10
CA ILE A 104 -18.93 37.63 -12.25
C ILE A 104 -18.63 38.96 -12.95
N GLN A 105 -18.46 40.04 -12.20
CA GLN A 105 -18.23 41.39 -12.74
C GLN A 105 -16.97 41.44 -13.63
N HIS A 106 -15.96 40.64 -13.28
CA HIS A 106 -14.70 40.55 -13.99
C HIS A 106 -14.56 39.23 -14.77
N ALA A 107 -15.69 38.60 -15.15
CA ALA A 107 -15.72 37.32 -15.84
C ALA A 107 -14.98 37.34 -17.19
N SER A 108 -15.00 38.47 -17.90
CA SER A 108 -14.29 38.64 -19.18
C SER A 108 -12.80 39.01 -19.03
N SER A 109 -12.24 39.04 -17.80
CA SER A 109 -10.82 39.31 -17.59
C SER A 109 -9.93 38.18 -18.12
N PRO A 110 -8.76 38.48 -18.72
CA PRO A 110 -7.77 37.46 -19.11
C PRO A 110 -7.19 36.68 -17.92
N GLU A 111 -7.28 37.18 -16.69
CA GLU A 111 -6.66 36.58 -15.50
C GLU A 111 -7.59 35.58 -14.81
N GLY A 112 -8.00 34.53 -15.54
CA GLY A 112 -8.99 33.56 -15.08
C GLY A 112 -8.66 32.87 -13.74
N TYR A 113 -7.38 32.72 -13.39
CA TYR A 113 -6.96 32.14 -12.11
C TYR A 113 -7.36 32.98 -10.89
N VAL A 114 -7.49 34.31 -11.04
CA VAL A 114 -7.98 35.21 -9.98
C VAL A 114 -9.46 34.94 -9.75
N GLN A 115 -10.27 34.82 -10.81
CA GLN A 115 -11.69 34.52 -10.66
C GLN A 115 -11.95 33.13 -10.10
N ALA A 116 -11.19 32.13 -10.53
CA ALA A 116 -11.23 30.80 -9.94
C ALA A 116 -10.92 30.85 -8.44
N LYS A 117 -9.90 31.63 -8.03
CA LYS A 117 -9.58 31.84 -6.61
C LYS A 117 -10.72 32.50 -5.85
N VAL A 118 -11.26 33.61 -6.35
CA VAL A 118 -12.35 34.35 -5.71
C VAL A 118 -13.62 33.50 -5.59
N ALA A 119 -13.97 32.75 -6.64
CA ALA A 119 -15.10 31.81 -6.63
C ALA A 119 -14.89 30.68 -5.62
N SER A 120 -13.67 30.11 -5.54
CA SER A 120 -13.30 29.12 -4.53
C SER A 120 -13.41 29.66 -3.10
N VAL A 121 -13.02 30.93 -2.87
CA VAL A 121 -13.21 31.60 -1.58
C VAL A 121 -14.70 31.69 -1.24
N ALA A 122 -15.55 32.10 -2.18
CA ALA A 122 -17.00 32.14 -1.97
C ALA A 122 -17.56 30.74 -1.60
N ALA A 123 -17.14 29.69 -2.31
CA ALA A 123 -17.53 28.31 -2.00
C ALA A 123 -17.11 27.87 -0.58
N GLN A 124 -15.90 28.24 -0.16
CA GLN A 124 -15.38 27.97 1.18
C GLN A 124 -16.18 28.68 2.27
N LEU A 125 -16.52 29.96 2.07
CA LEU A 125 -17.32 30.71 3.03
C LEU A 125 -18.75 30.19 3.13
N ILE A 126 -19.35 29.72 2.02
CA ILE A 126 -20.67 29.07 2.04
C ILE A 126 -20.64 27.78 2.85
N LYS A 127 -19.66 26.90 2.58
CA LYS A 127 -19.50 25.67 3.38
C LYS A 127 -19.30 26.03 4.85
N ARG A 128 -18.48 27.05 5.16
CA ARG A 128 -18.23 27.49 6.53
C ARG A 128 -19.51 27.92 7.26
N GLY A 129 -20.41 28.61 6.55
CA GLY A 129 -21.71 29.05 7.06
C GLY A 129 -22.86 28.06 6.85
N TRP A 130 -22.59 26.84 6.33
CA TRP A 130 -23.64 25.95 5.82
C TRP A 130 -24.75 25.66 6.83
N LYS A 131 -24.42 25.55 8.12
CA LYS A 131 -25.41 25.29 9.18
C LYS A 131 -26.01 26.56 9.80
N GLU A 132 -25.39 27.70 9.59
CA GLU A 132 -25.85 28.99 10.13
C GLU A 132 -26.90 29.64 9.22
N PHE A 133 -26.85 29.34 7.91
CA PHE A 133 -27.82 29.84 6.94
C PHE A 133 -29.09 29.00 6.90
N SER A 134 -30.25 29.68 6.90
CA SER A 134 -31.54 29.03 6.69
C SER A 134 -31.68 28.52 5.26
N ALA A 135 -32.60 27.57 5.03
CA ALA A 135 -32.89 27.06 3.70
C ALA A 135 -33.25 28.19 2.72
N ALA A 136 -34.08 29.15 3.13
CA ALA A 136 -34.46 30.30 2.31
C ALA A 136 -33.28 31.21 1.95
N GLN A 137 -32.32 31.40 2.87
CA GLN A 137 -31.11 32.20 2.60
C GLN A 137 -30.20 31.51 1.58
N LYS A 138 -30.01 30.20 1.70
CA LYS A 138 -29.25 29.40 0.73
C LYS A 138 -29.94 29.41 -0.63
N GLU A 139 -31.25 29.21 -0.66
CA GLU A 139 -32.05 29.22 -1.88
C GLU A 139 -31.96 30.57 -2.60
N THR A 140 -32.05 31.69 -1.88
CA THR A 140 -31.89 33.03 -2.45
C THR A 140 -30.54 33.17 -3.15
N PHE A 141 -29.44 32.78 -2.49
CA PHE A 141 -28.11 32.84 -3.08
C PHE A 141 -27.97 31.89 -4.28
N PHE A 142 -28.48 30.66 -4.17
CA PHE A 142 -28.40 29.70 -5.27
C PHE A 142 -29.30 30.06 -6.46
N LEU A 143 -30.35 30.87 -6.26
CA LEU A 143 -31.12 31.48 -7.36
C LEU A 143 -30.28 32.51 -8.11
N GLU A 144 -29.45 33.32 -7.43
CA GLU A 144 -28.48 34.22 -8.08
C GLU A 144 -27.46 33.42 -8.90
N VAL A 145 -26.93 32.33 -8.33
CA VAL A 145 -26.02 31.41 -9.05
C VAL A 145 -26.70 30.80 -10.27
N ARG A 146 -27.97 30.39 -10.15
CA ARG A 146 -28.76 29.86 -11.27
C ARG A 146 -28.94 30.92 -12.36
N GLN A 147 -29.21 32.17 -12.02
CA GLN A 147 -29.35 33.25 -13.00
C GLN A 147 -28.06 33.47 -13.79
N ALA A 148 -26.89 33.33 -13.15
CA ALA A 148 -25.60 33.35 -13.85
C ALA A 148 -25.48 32.18 -14.85
N ILE A 149 -25.88 30.97 -14.44
CA ILE A 149 -25.77 29.73 -15.25
C ILE A 149 -26.77 29.65 -16.41
N VAL A 150 -27.93 30.29 -16.31
CA VAL A 150 -28.93 30.33 -17.41
C VAL A 150 -28.41 31.15 -18.62
N GLY A 151 -27.34 31.93 -18.44
CA GLY A 151 -26.63 32.61 -19.53
C GLY A 151 -27.25 33.94 -19.97
N GLY A 152 -28.26 34.44 -19.24
CA GLY A 152 -28.92 35.73 -19.54
C GLY A 152 -28.01 36.96 -19.45
N HIS A 153 -26.85 36.83 -18.80
CA HIS A 153 -25.87 37.90 -18.59
C HIS A 153 -24.57 37.72 -19.40
N GLY A 154 -24.58 36.84 -20.41
CA GLY A 154 -23.42 36.56 -21.27
C GLY A 154 -22.68 35.27 -20.92
N LEU A 155 -21.89 34.77 -21.88
CA LEU A 155 -21.23 33.46 -21.80
C LEU A 155 -20.11 33.41 -20.75
N ASP A 156 -19.36 34.50 -20.55
CA ASP A 156 -18.30 34.54 -19.53
C ASP A 156 -18.90 34.42 -18.12
N VAL A 157 -20.03 35.09 -17.86
CA VAL A 157 -20.76 34.98 -16.58
C VAL A 157 -21.29 33.57 -16.39
N GLN A 158 -21.82 32.96 -17.45
CA GLN A 158 -22.27 31.57 -17.45
C GLN A 158 -21.14 30.60 -17.08
N PHE A 159 -19.96 30.80 -17.66
CA PHE A 159 -18.76 30.01 -17.38
C PHE A 159 -18.28 30.16 -15.93
N ILE A 160 -18.24 31.39 -15.39
CA ILE A 160 -17.88 31.63 -13.99
C ILE A 160 -18.89 30.98 -13.03
N GLY A 161 -20.19 31.03 -13.34
CA GLY A 161 -21.22 30.36 -12.55
C GLY A 161 -21.02 28.84 -12.46
N LEU A 162 -20.63 28.20 -13.57
CA LEU A 162 -20.30 26.76 -13.59
C LEU A 162 -19.03 26.44 -12.78
N ASN A 163 -17.95 27.21 -12.95
CA ASN A 163 -16.70 27.01 -12.19
C ASN A 163 -16.88 27.24 -10.68
N PHE A 164 -17.80 28.13 -10.30
CA PHE A 164 -18.18 28.32 -8.90
C PHE A 164 -18.83 27.05 -8.34
N LEU A 165 -19.77 26.43 -9.08
CA LEU A 165 -20.36 25.14 -8.66
C LEU A 165 -19.31 24.02 -8.61
N GLU A 166 -18.37 23.97 -9.55
CA GLU A 166 -17.26 23.01 -9.55
C GLU A 166 -16.40 23.16 -8.29
N SER A 167 -16.07 24.40 -7.93
CA SER A 167 -15.35 24.73 -6.69
C SER A 167 -16.15 24.34 -5.44
N LEU A 168 -17.47 24.53 -5.48
CA LEU A 168 -18.36 24.17 -4.39
C LEU A 168 -18.46 22.65 -4.20
N VAL A 169 -18.60 21.88 -5.27
CA VAL A 169 -18.60 20.41 -5.21
C VAL A 169 -17.26 19.90 -4.68
N SER A 170 -16.12 20.41 -5.17
CA SER A 170 -14.80 20.05 -4.65
C SER A 170 -14.68 20.31 -3.16
N GLU A 171 -15.17 21.45 -2.71
CA GLU A 171 -15.07 21.86 -1.32
C GLU A 171 -15.94 20.98 -0.40
N PHE A 172 -17.08 20.44 -0.84
CA PHE A 172 -17.89 19.54 -0.01
C PHE A 172 -17.43 18.06 -0.02
N SER A 173 -16.44 17.70 -0.84
CA SER A 173 -15.90 16.33 -0.97
C SER A 173 -14.93 15.94 0.18
N PRO A 174 -14.85 14.66 0.63
CA PRO A 174 -14.20 14.23 1.87
C PRO A 174 -12.68 14.45 1.99
N SER A 175 -11.97 14.66 0.88
CA SER A 175 -10.50 14.75 0.85
C SER A 175 -9.94 16.09 1.35
N THR A 176 -10.80 17.09 1.61
CA THR A 176 -10.40 18.44 2.06
C THR A 176 -10.55 18.64 3.57
N SER A 177 -10.07 17.71 4.39
CA SER A 177 -9.90 18.01 5.82
C SER A 177 -8.58 18.76 6.01
N THR A 178 -8.60 20.08 6.21
CA THR A 178 -7.62 20.81 7.05
C THR A 178 -7.81 22.34 7.10
N ALA A 179 -8.36 23.01 6.07
CA ALA A 179 -8.30 24.49 6.04
C ALA A 179 -9.32 25.22 6.94
N MET A 180 -10.53 24.67 7.15
CA MET A 180 -11.62 25.40 7.85
C MET A 180 -11.53 25.36 9.38
N ALA A 181 -10.60 24.56 9.94
CA ALA A 181 -10.50 24.29 11.38
C ALA A 181 -11.88 23.94 11.99
N LEU A 182 -12.63 23.04 11.35
CA LEU A 182 -13.92 22.58 11.85
C LEU A 182 -13.94 21.07 12.08
N PRO A 183 -14.84 20.59 12.96
CA PRO A 183 -15.04 19.17 13.20
C PRO A 183 -15.29 18.31 11.97
N ARG A 184 -14.83 17.05 12.00
CA ARG A 184 -15.13 16.06 10.96
C ARG A 184 -16.64 15.84 10.79
N GLU A 185 -17.41 15.83 11.87
CA GLU A 185 -18.87 15.70 11.87
C GLU A 185 -19.52 16.91 11.20
N PHE A 186 -18.91 18.09 11.27
CA PHE A 186 -19.39 19.23 10.49
C PHE A 186 -19.23 18.95 9.00
N HIS A 187 -18.05 18.52 8.57
CA HIS A 187 -17.78 18.19 7.17
C HIS A 187 -18.68 17.07 6.67
N GLU A 188 -18.85 16.00 7.43
CA GLU A 188 -19.71 14.87 7.06
C GLU A 188 -21.19 15.26 7.01
N GLN A 189 -21.68 16.06 7.97
CA GLN A 189 -23.06 16.55 7.93
C GLN A 189 -23.30 17.51 6.76
N CYS A 190 -22.32 18.37 6.45
CA CYS A 190 -22.39 19.25 5.28
C CYS A 190 -22.42 18.43 4.00
N ARG A 191 -21.54 17.42 3.87
CA ARG A 191 -21.49 16.51 2.73
C ARG A 191 -22.82 15.80 2.50
N VAL A 192 -23.40 15.22 3.56
CA VAL A 192 -24.70 14.53 3.51
C VAL A 192 -25.82 15.49 3.11
N SER A 193 -25.94 16.63 3.77
CA SER A 193 -26.96 17.63 3.43
C SER A 193 -26.81 18.13 1.99
N PHE A 194 -25.57 18.37 1.53
CA PHE A 194 -25.27 18.79 0.17
C PHE A 194 -25.65 17.73 -0.89
N GLU A 195 -25.31 16.46 -0.63
CA GLU A 195 -25.64 15.32 -1.49
C GLU A 195 -27.16 15.16 -1.66
N PHE A 196 -27.92 15.20 -0.55
CA PHE A 196 -29.37 15.01 -0.58
C PHE A 196 -30.15 16.20 -1.14
N GLU A 197 -29.72 17.44 -0.84
CA GLU A 197 -30.51 18.64 -1.16
C GLU A 197 -30.12 19.30 -2.49
N TYR A 198 -28.83 19.36 -2.84
CA TYR A 198 -28.35 20.25 -3.92
C TYR A 198 -27.60 19.56 -5.05
N LEU A 199 -26.92 18.44 -4.80
CA LEU A 199 -26.07 17.79 -5.82
C LEU A 199 -26.86 17.42 -7.09
N LYS A 200 -28.07 16.88 -6.91
CA LYS A 200 -29.01 16.56 -7.99
C LYS A 200 -29.46 17.81 -8.77
N LEU A 201 -29.69 18.91 -8.06
CA LEU A 201 -30.11 20.18 -8.66
C LEU A 201 -28.99 20.79 -9.51
N PHE A 202 -27.76 20.78 -9.01
CA PHE A 202 -26.60 21.31 -9.72
C PHE A 202 -26.26 20.49 -10.96
N TYR A 203 -26.45 19.17 -10.91
CA TYR A 203 -26.35 18.32 -12.08
C TYR A 203 -27.35 18.75 -13.18
N CYS A 204 -28.62 18.97 -12.83
CA CYS A 204 -29.62 19.47 -13.79
C CYS A 204 -29.26 20.84 -14.36
N TRP A 205 -28.73 21.77 -13.55
CA TRP A 205 -28.34 23.10 -14.03
C TRP A 205 -27.16 23.03 -15.00
N ALA A 206 -26.17 22.17 -14.72
CA ALA A 206 -25.08 21.92 -15.65
C ALA A 206 -25.58 21.31 -16.95
N GLN A 207 -26.50 20.33 -16.87
CA GLN A 207 -27.14 19.72 -18.03
C GLN A 207 -27.89 20.76 -18.88
N ASP A 208 -28.75 21.58 -18.26
CA ASP A 208 -29.51 22.64 -18.95
C ASP A 208 -28.58 23.65 -19.62
N ALA A 209 -27.49 24.05 -18.95
CA ALA A 209 -26.48 24.94 -19.52
C ALA A 209 -25.81 24.32 -20.75
N ALA A 210 -25.42 23.05 -20.69
CA ALA A 210 -24.81 22.36 -21.82
C ALA A 210 -25.78 22.22 -23.01
N VAL A 211 -27.04 21.86 -22.75
CA VAL A 211 -28.10 21.75 -23.77
C VAL A 211 -28.41 23.12 -24.39
N SER A 212 -28.41 24.19 -23.61
CA SER A 212 -28.73 25.55 -24.11
C SER A 212 -27.78 26.05 -25.19
N VAL A 213 -26.52 25.59 -25.16
CA VAL A 213 -25.48 25.99 -26.10
C VAL A 213 -25.16 24.93 -27.17
N SER A 214 -25.65 23.69 -27.00
CA SER A 214 -25.25 22.56 -27.86
C SER A 214 -25.61 22.75 -29.33
N ASN A 215 -26.81 23.28 -29.63
CA ASN A 215 -27.25 23.46 -31.02
C ASN A 215 -26.38 24.49 -31.76
N LYS A 216 -26.02 25.59 -31.09
CA LYS A 216 -25.12 26.60 -31.66
C LYS A 216 -23.73 26.03 -31.95
N ILE A 217 -23.22 25.17 -31.07
CA ILE A 217 -21.93 24.49 -31.26
C ILE A 217 -22.00 23.52 -32.44
N ALA A 218 -23.09 22.76 -32.56
CA ALA A 218 -23.30 21.82 -33.64
C ALA A 218 -23.43 22.51 -35.02
N GLU A 219 -24.10 23.67 -35.08
CA GLU A 219 -24.39 24.38 -36.33
C GLU A 219 -23.29 25.36 -36.80
N SER A 220 -22.37 25.79 -35.92
CA SER A 220 -21.39 26.83 -36.25
C SER A 220 -20.11 26.30 -36.92
N GLU A 221 -19.68 26.88 -38.04
CA GLU A 221 -18.41 26.52 -38.72
C GLU A 221 -17.14 27.13 -38.10
N ALA A 222 -17.25 27.92 -37.02
CA ALA A 222 -16.11 28.62 -36.38
C ALA A 222 -15.91 28.23 -34.92
N THR A 223 -14.76 28.59 -34.34
CA THR A 223 -14.54 28.49 -32.89
C THR A 223 -15.40 29.52 -32.16
N ILE A 224 -16.42 29.03 -31.45
CA ILE A 224 -17.37 29.88 -30.73
C ILE A 224 -17.15 29.85 -29.22
N PRO A 225 -17.38 30.96 -28.50
CA PRO A 225 -17.22 31.05 -27.05
C PRO A 225 -18.10 30.07 -26.26
N GLU A 226 -19.24 29.64 -26.82
CA GLU A 226 -20.15 28.62 -26.27
C GLU A 226 -19.44 27.30 -25.90
N VAL A 227 -18.37 26.95 -26.61
CA VAL A 227 -17.56 25.74 -26.35
C VAL A 227 -17.01 25.74 -24.91
N LYS A 228 -16.61 26.91 -24.38
CA LYS A 228 -16.07 27.02 -23.01
C LYS A 228 -17.13 26.68 -21.96
N VAL A 229 -18.35 27.19 -22.14
CA VAL A 229 -19.50 26.94 -21.25
C VAL A 229 -19.86 25.46 -21.28
N CYS A 230 -20.02 24.88 -22.48
CA CYS A 230 -20.38 23.47 -22.62
C CYS A 230 -19.32 22.56 -21.97
N THR A 231 -18.04 22.87 -22.19
CA THR A 231 -16.93 22.13 -21.56
C THR A 231 -16.99 22.16 -20.04
N ALA A 232 -17.17 23.35 -19.43
CA ALA A 232 -17.29 23.49 -17.98
C ALA A 232 -18.50 22.74 -17.41
N ALA A 233 -19.63 22.78 -18.11
CA ALA A 233 -20.83 22.06 -17.72
C ALA A 233 -20.64 20.53 -17.73
N LEU A 234 -20.00 19.97 -18.77
CA LEU A 234 -19.70 18.54 -18.84
C LEU A 234 -18.71 18.11 -17.73
N ARG A 235 -17.70 18.92 -17.43
CA ARG A 235 -16.75 18.66 -16.33
C ARG A 235 -17.43 18.65 -14.96
N LEU A 236 -18.32 19.61 -14.71
CA LEU A 236 -19.09 19.65 -13.47
C LEU A 236 -19.97 18.40 -13.33
N MET A 237 -20.65 17.98 -14.40
CA MET A 237 -21.42 16.73 -14.38
C MET A 237 -20.54 15.51 -14.08
N LEU A 238 -19.36 15.42 -14.70
CA LEU A 238 -18.39 14.35 -14.45
C LEU A 238 -17.91 14.35 -12.99
N GLN A 239 -17.58 15.51 -12.44
CA GLN A 239 -17.17 15.65 -11.05
C GLN A 239 -18.26 15.21 -10.08
N ILE A 240 -19.52 15.56 -10.36
CA ILE A 240 -20.68 15.14 -9.56
C ILE A 240 -20.86 13.62 -9.63
N LEU A 241 -20.66 12.99 -10.79
CA LEU A 241 -20.75 11.53 -10.91
C LEU A 241 -19.56 10.82 -10.23
N ASN A 242 -18.42 11.46 -10.08
CA ASN A 242 -17.28 10.97 -9.28
C ASN A 242 -17.43 11.23 -7.77
N TRP A 243 -18.61 11.66 -7.31
CA TRP A 243 -18.90 11.82 -5.90
C TRP A 243 -19.00 10.47 -5.17
N ASP A 244 -18.51 10.41 -3.94
CA ASP A 244 -18.64 9.24 -3.07
C ASP A 244 -20.04 9.18 -2.41
N PHE A 245 -21.01 8.66 -3.17
CA PHE A 245 -22.40 8.54 -2.76
C PHE A 245 -22.59 7.60 -1.56
N LYS A 246 -23.46 7.97 -0.62
CA LYS A 246 -23.81 7.04 0.46
C LYS A 246 -24.73 5.93 -0.05
N CYS A 247 -24.33 4.66 0.16
CA CYS A 247 -25.23 3.53 -0.03
C CYS A 247 -26.43 3.62 0.93
N ASP A 248 -27.64 3.35 0.43
CA ASP A 248 -28.85 3.28 1.25
C ASP A 248 -28.66 2.30 2.43
N ALA A 249 -28.99 2.74 3.65
CA ALA A 249 -28.80 1.98 4.89
C ALA A 249 -29.53 0.62 4.97
N ASN A 250 -30.37 0.30 3.98
CA ASN A 250 -31.21 -0.90 3.93
C ASN A 250 -30.57 -2.10 3.20
N VAL A 251 -29.31 -2.01 2.79
CA VAL A 251 -28.59 -3.15 2.17
C VAL A 251 -28.01 -4.07 3.27
N PRO A 252 -28.27 -5.40 3.22
CA PRO A 252 -27.78 -6.35 4.23
C PRO A 252 -26.24 -6.39 4.28
N ASP A 253 -25.70 -6.58 5.50
CA ASP A 253 -24.26 -6.46 5.83
C ASP A 253 -23.30 -7.34 5.02
N ASN A 254 -23.80 -8.35 4.29
CA ASN A 254 -22.96 -9.19 3.44
C ASN A 254 -22.43 -8.48 2.18
N ALA A 255 -23.11 -7.41 1.70
CA ALA A 255 -22.63 -6.60 0.57
C ALA A 255 -21.70 -5.44 0.98
N LYS A 256 -21.53 -5.19 2.30
CA LYS A 256 -20.61 -4.16 2.82
C LYS A 256 -19.17 -4.66 2.96
N ARG A 257 -18.92 -5.96 2.78
CA ARG A 257 -17.59 -6.57 2.98
C ARG A 257 -16.63 -6.41 1.79
N GLY A 258 -17.09 -5.91 0.64
CA GLY A 258 -16.25 -5.66 -0.53
C GLY A 258 -15.71 -4.23 -0.68
N ILE A 259 -16.13 -3.29 0.18
CA ILE A 259 -15.71 -1.88 0.10
C ILE A 259 -15.26 -1.45 1.50
N ASN A 260 -13.95 -1.39 1.71
CA ASN A 260 -13.34 -0.79 2.89
C ASN A 260 -13.71 0.70 2.95
N ILE A 261 -14.80 1.03 3.65
CA ILE A 261 -15.21 2.43 3.91
C ILE A 261 -14.23 3.15 4.87
N PHE A 262 -13.19 2.48 5.37
CA PHE A 262 -12.04 3.11 6.04
C PHE A 262 -10.75 2.34 5.77
N SER A 263 -10.09 2.64 4.65
CA SER A 263 -8.65 2.41 4.48
C SER A 263 -8.03 3.61 3.75
N ALA A 264 -7.97 4.74 4.42
CA ALA A 264 -6.94 5.74 4.12
C ALA A 264 -5.68 5.29 4.85
N GLY A 265 -4.67 4.81 4.12
CA GLY A 265 -3.36 4.47 4.68
C GLY A 265 -3.24 3.10 5.34
N GLY A 266 -3.55 2.02 4.61
CA GLY A 266 -2.97 0.71 4.89
C GLY A 266 -1.60 0.62 4.20
N ARG A 267 -0.54 0.37 4.98
CA ARG A 267 0.79 -0.01 4.46
C ARG A 267 0.63 -1.03 3.33
N GLY A 268 1.39 -0.85 2.26
CA GLY A 268 1.46 -1.81 1.17
C GLY A 268 1.84 -3.19 1.69
N ASP A 269 0.85 -4.07 1.80
CA ASP A 269 1.08 -5.49 1.69
C ASP A 269 1.25 -5.78 0.20
N VAL A 270 2.40 -6.35 -0.14
CA VAL A 270 2.91 -6.53 -1.51
C VAL A 270 2.18 -7.68 -2.25
N SER A 271 1.02 -8.15 -1.78
CA SER A 271 0.40 -9.38 -2.31
C SER A 271 -1.07 -9.24 -2.76
N SER A 272 -1.62 -8.03 -2.88
CA SER A 272 -2.83 -7.83 -3.70
C SER A 272 -2.47 -7.00 -4.93
N PRO A 273 -2.58 -7.53 -6.17
CA PRO A 273 -2.43 -6.70 -7.35
C PRO A 273 -3.43 -5.55 -7.23
N LYS A 274 -3.02 -4.36 -7.65
CA LYS A 274 -3.86 -3.15 -7.70
C LYS A 274 -5.05 -3.40 -8.63
N ARG A 275 -6.04 -4.18 -8.18
CA ARG A 275 -7.19 -4.54 -9.02
C ARG A 275 -8.15 -3.37 -9.08
N THR A 276 -7.97 -2.65 -10.18
CA THR A 276 -8.85 -1.71 -10.88
C THR A 276 -9.16 -0.38 -10.17
N GLU A 277 -8.64 0.70 -10.77
CA GLU A 277 -9.05 2.11 -10.59
C GLU A 277 -10.50 2.39 -11.06
N CYS A 278 -11.38 1.39 -11.09
CA CYS A 278 -12.76 1.54 -11.51
C CYS A 278 -13.63 1.98 -10.34
N ASN A 279 -13.80 3.29 -10.18
CA ASN A 279 -14.71 3.85 -9.19
C ASN A 279 -16.17 3.64 -9.65
N LEU A 280 -16.86 2.66 -9.06
CA LEU A 280 -18.28 2.43 -9.32
C LEU A 280 -19.14 3.52 -8.68
N VAL A 281 -20.12 4.03 -9.41
CA VAL A 281 -20.98 5.13 -8.98
C VAL A 281 -22.35 4.60 -8.57
N GLN A 282 -22.73 4.81 -7.31
CA GLN A 282 -23.96 4.26 -6.72
C GLN A 282 -24.93 5.35 -6.22
N PRO A 283 -25.54 6.13 -7.12
CA PRO A 283 -26.50 7.13 -6.72
C PRO A 283 -27.85 6.47 -6.34
N GLY A 284 -28.56 7.03 -5.38
CA GLY A 284 -29.86 6.49 -4.94
C GLY A 284 -30.95 6.54 -6.02
N SER A 285 -32.05 5.81 -5.80
CA SER A 285 -33.18 5.69 -6.76
C SER A 285 -33.78 7.02 -7.24
N SER A 286 -33.63 8.10 -6.45
CA SER A 286 -34.08 9.44 -6.81
C SER A 286 -33.38 10.01 -8.06
N TRP A 287 -32.19 9.52 -8.41
CA TRP A 287 -31.42 9.93 -9.58
C TRP A 287 -31.84 9.23 -10.88
N ARG A 288 -32.60 8.12 -10.79
CA ARG A 288 -33.05 7.32 -11.95
C ARG A 288 -33.72 8.15 -13.03
N GLY A 289 -34.63 9.05 -12.62
CA GLY A 289 -35.36 9.92 -13.54
C GLY A 289 -34.47 10.84 -14.38
N ILE A 290 -33.28 11.19 -13.87
CA ILE A 290 -32.32 12.09 -14.52
C ILE A 290 -31.26 11.32 -15.29
N LEU A 291 -30.64 10.30 -14.68
CA LEU A 291 -29.47 9.63 -15.26
C LEU A 291 -29.86 8.50 -16.22
N VAL A 292 -31.02 7.87 -16.03
CA VAL A 292 -31.44 6.71 -16.83
C VAL A 292 -32.65 7.05 -17.72
N SER A 293 -33.70 7.66 -17.17
CA SER A 293 -34.99 7.80 -17.87
C SER A 293 -35.18 9.10 -18.66
N SER A 294 -34.33 10.12 -18.47
CA SER A 294 -34.53 11.48 -19.01
C SER A 294 -34.23 11.64 -20.51
N GLY A 295 -33.64 10.62 -21.16
CA GLY A 295 -33.07 10.74 -22.50
C GLY A 295 -31.73 11.50 -22.55
N HIS A 296 -31.15 11.87 -21.40
CA HIS A 296 -29.87 12.58 -21.32
C HIS A 296 -28.74 11.84 -22.04
N ILE A 297 -28.61 10.53 -21.84
CA ILE A 297 -27.59 9.72 -22.51
C ILE A 297 -27.76 9.80 -24.03
N ARG A 298 -28.99 9.71 -24.52
CA ARG A 298 -29.28 9.83 -25.95
C ARG A 298 -28.85 11.18 -26.50
N TRP A 299 -29.13 12.26 -25.77
CA TRP A 299 -28.66 13.60 -26.15
C TRP A 299 -27.14 13.67 -26.17
N LEU A 300 -26.45 13.18 -25.14
CA LEU A 300 -24.99 13.27 -25.03
C LEU A 300 -24.29 12.49 -26.16
N LEU A 301 -24.78 11.28 -26.44
CA LEU A 301 -24.28 10.45 -27.55
C LEU A 301 -24.54 11.13 -28.91
N SER A 302 -25.75 11.65 -29.12
CA SER A 302 -26.11 12.35 -30.37
C SER A 302 -25.30 13.64 -30.56
N PHE A 303 -25.06 14.37 -29.46
CA PHE A 303 -24.26 15.59 -29.47
C PHE A 303 -22.79 15.28 -29.79
N TYR A 304 -22.20 14.26 -29.15
CA TYR A 304 -20.84 13.83 -29.47
C TYR A 304 -20.72 13.37 -30.93
N GLU A 305 -21.70 12.60 -31.43
CA GLU A 305 -21.70 12.15 -32.83
C GLU A 305 -21.81 13.33 -33.82
N ALA A 306 -22.63 14.35 -33.51
CA ALA A 306 -22.70 15.56 -34.33
C ALA A 306 -21.35 16.32 -34.34
N LEU A 307 -20.67 16.43 -33.20
CA LEU A 307 -19.32 17.01 -33.13
C LEU A 307 -18.32 16.19 -33.95
N ARG A 308 -18.40 14.86 -33.86
CA ARG A 308 -17.52 13.92 -34.57
C ARG A 308 -17.65 14.03 -36.08
N GLN A 309 -18.88 14.10 -36.60
CA GLN A 309 -19.13 14.25 -38.04
C GLN A 309 -18.62 15.58 -38.56
N LYS A 310 -18.91 16.66 -37.83
CA LYS A 310 -18.50 18.04 -38.17
C LYS A 310 -16.98 18.16 -38.33
N PHE A 311 -16.22 17.65 -37.37
CA PHE A 311 -14.77 17.84 -37.35
C PHE A 311 -13.98 16.66 -37.94
N SER A 312 -14.65 15.73 -38.64
CA SER A 312 -14.03 14.53 -39.21
C SER A 312 -12.82 14.79 -40.13
N CYS A 313 -12.67 16.01 -40.66
CA CYS A 313 -11.53 16.45 -41.50
C CYS A 313 -10.40 17.17 -40.75
N GLU A 314 -10.57 17.53 -39.47
CA GLU A 314 -9.57 18.26 -38.67
C GLU A 314 -8.87 17.31 -37.68
N GLY A 315 -7.60 16.96 -37.89
CA GLY A 315 -6.91 15.94 -37.05
C GLY A 315 -6.85 16.22 -35.54
N TYR A 316 -7.11 17.44 -35.08
CA TYR A 316 -6.90 17.89 -33.69
C TYR A 316 -8.17 18.03 -32.83
N TRP A 317 -9.37 17.78 -33.37
CA TRP A 317 -10.61 18.03 -32.61
C TRP A 317 -10.87 17.00 -31.51
N ILE A 318 -10.42 15.75 -31.71
CA ILE A 318 -10.67 14.64 -30.78
C ILE A 318 -10.13 14.96 -29.39
N ASP A 319 -9.01 15.69 -29.32
CA ASP A 319 -8.36 16.05 -28.06
C ASP A 319 -8.71 17.46 -27.58
N CYS A 320 -9.70 18.11 -28.22
CA CYS A 320 -10.19 19.37 -27.71
C CYS A 320 -10.88 19.18 -26.35
N PRO A 321 -10.82 20.17 -25.44
CA PRO A 321 -11.36 20.06 -24.09
C PRO A 321 -12.84 19.64 -24.03
N LEU A 322 -13.65 20.04 -25.02
CA LEU A 322 -15.06 19.68 -25.12
C LEU A 322 -15.24 18.19 -25.40
N ALA A 323 -14.53 17.67 -26.41
CA ALA A 323 -14.59 16.27 -26.81
C ALA A 323 -14.08 15.36 -25.69
N VAL A 324 -12.96 15.72 -25.04
CA VAL A 324 -12.42 15.00 -23.87
C VAL A 324 -13.44 14.96 -22.73
N SER A 325 -14.08 16.09 -22.41
CA SER A 325 -15.07 16.15 -21.32
C SER A 325 -16.32 15.34 -21.63
N ALA A 326 -16.77 15.35 -22.90
CA ALA A 326 -17.89 14.53 -23.36
C ALA A 326 -17.57 13.03 -23.28
N ARG A 327 -16.41 12.59 -23.78
CA ARG A 327 -16.01 11.18 -23.73
C ARG A 327 -15.86 10.68 -22.30
N LYS A 328 -15.16 11.43 -21.44
CA LYS A 328 -15.02 11.05 -20.03
C LYS A 328 -16.38 10.91 -19.33
N LEU A 329 -17.33 11.81 -19.62
CA LEU A 329 -18.68 11.70 -19.10
C LEU A 329 -19.43 10.46 -19.65
N ILE A 330 -19.31 10.17 -20.96
CA ILE A 330 -19.86 8.95 -21.58
C ILE A 330 -19.28 7.69 -20.90
N VAL A 331 -17.97 7.61 -20.71
CA VAL A 331 -17.30 6.50 -20.03
C VAL A 331 -17.79 6.38 -18.58
N GLN A 332 -17.94 7.49 -17.86
CA GLN A 332 -18.44 7.48 -16.48
C GLN A 332 -19.85 6.86 -16.38
N PHE A 333 -20.71 7.01 -17.38
CA PHE A 333 -22.04 6.39 -17.36
C PHE A 333 -22.03 4.85 -17.36
N TYR A 334 -20.91 4.21 -17.76
CA TYR A 334 -20.74 2.76 -17.63
C TYR A 334 -20.53 2.31 -16.18
N SER A 335 -20.03 3.19 -15.32
CA SER A 335 -19.75 2.89 -13.90
C SER A 335 -21.00 2.89 -13.01
N LEU A 336 -22.17 3.27 -13.54
CA LEU A 336 -23.42 3.33 -12.77
C LEU A 336 -23.81 1.93 -12.28
N TRP A 337 -24.06 1.81 -10.98
CA TRP A 337 -24.40 0.56 -10.30
C TRP A 337 -25.37 0.78 -9.13
N GLY A 338 -25.99 -0.30 -8.64
CA GLY A 338 -26.77 -0.28 -7.40
C GLY A 338 -28.24 0.11 -7.55
N THR A 339 -28.83 0.74 -6.52
CA THR A 339 -30.29 0.97 -6.41
C THR A 339 -30.87 1.96 -7.43
N ILE A 340 -30.01 2.61 -8.22
CA ILE A 340 -30.42 3.40 -9.38
C ILE A 340 -31.17 2.56 -10.41
N PHE A 341 -30.81 1.28 -10.59
CA PHE A 341 -31.56 0.36 -11.44
C PHE A 341 -32.68 -0.33 -10.64
N PRO A 342 -33.88 -0.52 -11.21
CA PRO A 342 -34.93 -1.33 -10.58
C PRO A 342 -34.50 -2.79 -10.42
N SER A 343 -35.12 -3.51 -9.50
CA SER A 343 -34.95 -4.95 -9.33
C SER A 343 -35.72 -5.72 -10.41
N ASP A 344 -35.24 -5.67 -11.65
CA ASP A 344 -35.89 -6.22 -12.85
C ASP A 344 -35.03 -7.29 -13.56
N ASP A 345 -34.31 -8.09 -12.76
CA ASP A 345 -33.32 -9.08 -13.23
C ASP A 345 -32.21 -8.47 -14.12
N GLY A 346 -31.93 -7.18 -13.94
CA GLY A 346 -30.87 -6.44 -14.63
C GLY A 346 -31.24 -5.99 -16.05
N ASN A 347 -32.51 -6.11 -16.47
CA ASN A 347 -32.92 -5.77 -17.84
C ASN A 347 -32.72 -4.28 -18.18
N THR A 348 -33.11 -3.38 -17.28
CA THR A 348 -32.88 -1.94 -17.46
C THR A 348 -31.39 -1.59 -17.50
N GLN A 349 -30.57 -2.25 -16.68
CA GLN A 349 -29.12 -2.08 -16.72
C GLN A 349 -28.54 -2.56 -18.06
N LYS A 350 -28.98 -3.72 -18.56
CA LYS A 350 -28.59 -4.22 -19.89
C LYS A 350 -28.97 -3.23 -20.99
N GLN A 351 -30.18 -2.68 -20.96
CA GLN A 351 -30.63 -1.68 -21.95
C GLN A 351 -29.82 -0.39 -21.87
N HIS A 352 -29.47 0.06 -20.66
CA HIS A 352 -28.61 1.22 -20.43
C HIS A 352 -27.21 1.02 -21.03
N LEU A 353 -26.56 -0.10 -20.70
CA LEU A 353 -25.25 -0.46 -21.25
C LEU A 353 -25.28 -0.64 -22.76
N LEU A 354 -26.34 -1.25 -23.30
CA LEU A 354 -26.51 -1.43 -24.73
C LEU A 354 -26.61 -0.09 -25.47
N HIS A 355 -27.36 0.85 -24.90
CA HIS A 355 -27.50 2.18 -25.49
C HIS A 355 -26.16 2.92 -25.52
N LEU A 356 -25.39 2.86 -24.43
CA LEU A 356 -24.04 3.44 -24.39
C LEU A 356 -23.11 2.76 -25.40
N LEU A 357 -23.12 1.42 -25.47
CA LEU A 357 -22.27 0.64 -26.38
C LEU A 357 -22.57 0.99 -27.85
N SER A 358 -23.85 1.17 -28.19
CA SER A 358 -24.25 1.61 -29.53
C SER A 358 -23.68 2.98 -29.92
N GLY A 359 -23.47 3.86 -28.94
CA GLY A 359 -22.97 5.22 -29.16
C GLY A 359 -21.45 5.32 -29.29
N ILE A 360 -20.70 4.38 -28.70
CA ILE A 360 -19.23 4.37 -28.77
C ILE A 360 -18.67 3.33 -29.74
N ILE A 361 -19.52 2.53 -30.40
CA ILE A 361 -19.07 1.40 -31.23
C ILE A 361 -18.05 1.84 -32.29
N ALA A 362 -18.23 3.01 -32.89
CA ALA A 362 -17.32 3.55 -33.91
C ALA A 362 -15.96 4.03 -33.37
N TRP A 363 -15.74 3.98 -32.05
CA TRP A 363 -14.44 4.24 -31.41
C TRP A 363 -13.55 2.98 -31.41
N ILE A 364 -14.17 1.80 -31.50
CA ILE A 364 -13.49 0.50 -31.29
C ILE A 364 -13.76 -0.52 -32.41
N ASP A 365 -14.77 -0.31 -33.26
CA ASP A 365 -15.21 -1.27 -34.28
C ASP A 365 -15.30 -0.60 -35.68
N PRO A 366 -14.71 -1.20 -36.75
CA PRO A 366 -13.86 -2.40 -36.77
C PRO A 366 -12.44 -2.15 -36.20
N PRO A 367 -11.88 -3.05 -35.37
CA PRO A 367 -10.60 -2.83 -34.70
C PRO A 367 -9.41 -2.54 -35.65
N ASP A 368 -9.32 -3.25 -36.78
CA ASP A 368 -8.24 -3.14 -37.76
C ASP A 368 -8.23 -1.77 -38.47
N VAL A 369 -9.42 -1.21 -38.73
CA VAL A 369 -9.57 0.11 -39.31
C VAL A 369 -9.17 1.19 -38.29
N VAL A 370 -9.54 1.01 -37.02
CA VAL A 370 -9.21 1.95 -35.95
C VAL A 370 -7.71 1.95 -35.66
N SER A 371 -7.08 0.78 -35.51
CA SER A 371 -5.64 0.64 -35.27
C SER A 371 -4.83 1.27 -36.42
N THR A 372 -5.19 0.94 -37.67
CA THR A 372 -4.55 1.51 -38.86
C THR A 372 -4.68 3.04 -38.92
N ALA A 373 -5.83 3.59 -38.50
CA ALA A 373 -6.01 5.04 -38.45
C ALA A 373 -5.09 5.70 -37.41
N ILE A 374 -4.92 5.08 -36.23
CA ILE A 374 -4.02 5.59 -35.17
C ILE A 374 -2.57 5.56 -35.65
N VAL A 375 -2.13 4.45 -36.23
CA VAL A 375 -0.79 4.32 -36.82
C VAL A 375 -0.53 5.36 -37.91
N ASN A 376 -1.57 5.74 -38.66
CA ASN A 376 -1.51 6.79 -39.67
C ASN A 376 -1.63 8.22 -39.10
N GLY A 377 -1.53 8.39 -37.77
CA GLY A 377 -1.48 9.69 -37.10
C GLY A 377 -2.82 10.23 -36.58
N LYS A 378 -3.88 9.41 -36.52
CA LYS A 378 -5.12 9.77 -35.82
C LYS A 378 -4.91 9.64 -34.30
N SER A 379 -5.50 10.55 -33.51
CA SER A 379 -5.51 10.46 -32.05
C SER A 379 -6.10 9.13 -31.54
N GLU A 380 -5.40 8.52 -30.59
CA GLU A 380 -5.74 7.28 -29.88
C GLU A 380 -6.81 7.46 -28.80
N SER A 381 -7.16 8.71 -28.44
CA SER A 381 -8.03 9.00 -27.29
C SER A 381 -9.40 8.32 -27.35
N GLU A 382 -10.06 8.30 -28.52
CA GLU A 382 -11.36 7.60 -28.68
C GLU A 382 -11.22 6.10 -28.39
N PHE A 383 -10.14 5.49 -28.88
CA PHE A 383 -9.87 4.08 -28.72
C PHE A 383 -9.61 3.72 -27.25
N LEU A 384 -8.72 4.47 -26.58
CA LEU A 384 -8.41 4.25 -25.16
C LEU A 384 -9.64 4.45 -24.26
N ASP A 385 -10.45 5.48 -24.52
CA ASP A 385 -11.69 5.70 -23.78
C ASP A 385 -12.72 4.57 -24.05
N GLY A 386 -12.75 4.03 -25.27
CA GLY A 386 -13.52 2.85 -25.62
C GLY A 386 -13.06 1.59 -24.86
N CYS A 387 -11.76 1.36 -24.73
CA CYS A 387 -11.21 0.27 -23.91
C CYS A 387 -11.62 0.42 -22.44
N ARG A 388 -11.56 1.64 -21.88
CA ARG A 388 -12.01 1.92 -20.49
C ARG A 388 -13.51 1.66 -20.32
N ALA A 389 -14.33 2.01 -21.31
CA ALA A 389 -15.75 1.70 -21.28
C ALA A 389 -16.04 0.19 -21.24
N LEU A 390 -15.27 -0.62 -21.97
CA LEU A 390 -15.35 -2.09 -21.88
C LEU A 390 -14.94 -2.60 -20.51
N LEU A 391 -13.91 -2.03 -19.89
CA LEU A 391 -13.50 -2.38 -18.53
C LEU A 391 -14.61 -2.08 -17.52
N TYR A 392 -15.18 -0.87 -17.52
CA TYR A 392 -16.32 -0.54 -16.65
C TYR A 392 -17.51 -1.48 -16.89
N MET A 393 -17.82 -1.79 -18.16
CA MET A 393 -18.88 -2.74 -18.50
C MET A 393 -18.59 -4.14 -17.92
N ALA A 394 -17.35 -4.62 -17.99
CA ALA A 394 -16.94 -5.89 -17.39
C ALA A 394 -17.08 -5.90 -15.87
N THR A 395 -16.78 -4.78 -15.18
CA THR A 395 -16.94 -4.70 -13.71
C THR A 395 -18.40 -4.79 -13.24
N VAL A 396 -19.36 -4.40 -14.09
CA VAL A 396 -20.79 -4.35 -13.75
C VAL A 396 -21.62 -5.46 -14.43
N THR A 397 -20.99 -6.42 -15.11
CA THR A 397 -21.71 -7.50 -15.80
C THR A 397 -21.07 -8.85 -15.57
N THR A 398 -21.84 -9.92 -15.76
CA THR A 398 -21.27 -11.27 -15.83
C THR A 398 -20.74 -11.54 -17.24
N VAL A 399 -19.82 -12.51 -17.40
CA VAL A 399 -19.24 -12.88 -18.71
C VAL A 399 -20.30 -13.16 -19.78
N LEU A 400 -21.40 -13.82 -19.42
CA LEU A 400 -22.49 -14.12 -20.36
C LEU A 400 -23.21 -12.85 -20.80
N VAL A 401 -23.56 -11.97 -19.85
CA VAL A 401 -24.25 -10.71 -20.16
C VAL A 401 -23.32 -9.79 -20.97
N PHE A 402 -22.04 -9.72 -20.60
CA PHE A 402 -21.03 -8.98 -21.33
C PHE A 402 -21.01 -9.39 -22.81
N ASP A 403 -20.96 -10.69 -23.12
CA ASP A 403 -20.92 -11.19 -24.49
C ASP A 403 -22.23 -10.92 -25.26
N GLU A 404 -23.39 -11.08 -24.62
CA GLU A 404 -24.72 -10.88 -25.23
C GLU A 404 -24.98 -9.43 -25.67
N LEU A 405 -24.41 -8.43 -24.98
CA LEU A 405 -24.70 -7.02 -25.26
C LEU A 405 -24.44 -6.66 -26.73
N LEU A 406 -23.25 -6.97 -27.27
CA LEU A 406 -22.94 -6.65 -28.65
C LEU A 406 -23.69 -7.51 -29.67
N LYS A 407 -24.03 -8.77 -29.33
CA LYS A 407 -24.80 -9.69 -30.20
C LYS A 407 -26.16 -9.12 -30.62
N SER A 408 -26.70 -8.21 -29.82
CA SER A 408 -27.97 -7.56 -30.13
C SER A 408 -27.86 -6.51 -31.26
N ILE A 409 -26.65 -6.04 -31.60
CA ILE A 409 -26.40 -5.02 -32.63
C ILE A 409 -25.50 -5.55 -33.77
N ARG A 410 -24.62 -6.51 -33.48
CA ARG A 410 -23.62 -7.09 -34.40
C ARG A 410 -23.73 -8.61 -34.47
N PRO A 411 -23.20 -9.25 -35.52
CA PRO A 411 -23.24 -10.71 -35.66
C PRO A 411 -22.27 -11.46 -34.73
N TYR A 412 -21.45 -10.76 -33.94
CA TYR A 412 -20.51 -11.31 -32.96
C TYR A 412 -20.71 -10.67 -31.59
N GLY A 413 -20.30 -11.38 -30.55
CA GLY A 413 -20.38 -10.90 -29.16
C GLY A 413 -19.22 -10.03 -28.72
N THR A 414 -19.39 -9.43 -27.54
CA THR A 414 -18.42 -8.47 -26.99
C THR A 414 -17.10 -9.14 -26.64
N LEU A 415 -17.08 -10.44 -26.30
CA LEU A 415 -15.83 -11.17 -26.07
C LEU A 415 -15.00 -11.31 -27.36
N SER A 416 -15.66 -11.52 -28.49
CA SER A 416 -15.00 -11.57 -29.80
C SER A 416 -14.44 -10.20 -30.19
N LEU A 417 -15.17 -9.12 -29.92
CA LEU A 417 -14.66 -7.75 -30.10
C LEU A 417 -13.46 -7.48 -29.19
N LEU A 418 -13.55 -7.85 -27.91
CA LEU A 418 -12.46 -7.70 -26.93
C LEU A 418 -11.19 -8.43 -27.39
N SER A 419 -11.34 -9.66 -27.89
CA SER A 419 -10.23 -10.43 -28.47
C SER A 419 -9.66 -9.74 -29.71
N ALA A 420 -10.49 -9.26 -30.64
CA ALA A 420 -10.04 -8.58 -31.85
C ALA A 420 -9.29 -7.27 -31.55
N LEU A 421 -9.77 -6.48 -30.59
CA LEU A 421 -9.10 -5.26 -30.11
C LEU A 421 -7.71 -5.57 -29.57
N MET A 422 -7.63 -6.55 -28.66
CA MET A 422 -6.34 -6.97 -28.09
C MET A 422 -5.41 -7.53 -29.18
N CYS A 423 -5.94 -8.23 -30.19
CA CYS A 423 -5.13 -8.72 -31.31
C CYS A 423 -4.47 -7.57 -32.09
N GLU A 424 -5.21 -6.50 -32.39
CA GLU A 424 -4.66 -5.33 -33.08
C GLU A 424 -3.62 -4.59 -32.23
N VAL A 425 -3.86 -4.46 -30.93
CA VAL A 425 -2.88 -3.90 -29.98
C VAL A 425 -1.59 -4.73 -29.96
N ILE A 426 -1.70 -6.06 -29.90
CA ILE A 426 -0.53 -6.95 -29.92
C ILE A 426 0.22 -6.86 -31.26
N LYS A 427 -0.48 -6.78 -32.40
CA LYS A 427 0.16 -6.61 -33.72
C LYS A 427 0.96 -5.31 -33.80
N ASP A 428 0.43 -4.21 -33.25
CA ASP A 428 1.13 -2.93 -33.20
C ASP A 428 2.39 -3.02 -32.31
N LEU A 429 2.27 -3.61 -31.11
CA LEU A 429 3.41 -3.87 -30.22
C LEU A 429 4.48 -4.75 -30.85
N MET A 430 4.09 -5.70 -31.71
CA MET A 430 5.04 -6.54 -32.46
C MET A 430 5.73 -5.78 -33.60
N ALA A 431 5.14 -4.71 -34.12
CA ALA A 431 5.69 -3.92 -35.23
C ALA A 431 6.54 -2.74 -34.73
N ASN A 432 6.18 -2.16 -33.58
CA ASN A 432 6.84 -1.00 -33.00
C ASN A 432 7.63 -1.39 -31.73
N HIS A 433 8.95 -1.51 -31.86
CA HIS A 433 9.86 -1.75 -30.74
C HIS A 433 10.42 -0.44 -30.18
N THR A 434 9.56 0.43 -29.66
CA THR A 434 9.97 1.68 -28.99
C THR A 434 9.97 1.49 -27.47
N GLU A 435 10.95 2.07 -26.79
CA GLU A 435 11.02 2.11 -25.32
C GLU A 435 10.02 3.12 -24.71
N GLU A 436 9.49 4.03 -25.52
CA GLU A 436 8.47 4.99 -25.10
C GLU A 436 7.10 4.32 -24.95
N GLU A 437 6.35 4.74 -23.93
CA GLU A 437 4.98 4.30 -23.67
C GLU A 437 4.06 4.74 -24.83
N THR A 438 3.73 3.79 -25.72
CA THR A 438 2.81 4.05 -26.83
C THR A 438 1.36 3.82 -26.42
N TRP A 439 0.42 4.24 -27.26
CA TRP A 439 -1.01 3.96 -27.09
C TRP A 439 -1.30 2.46 -26.92
N SER A 440 -0.52 1.59 -27.57
CA SER A 440 -0.72 0.15 -27.54
C SER A 440 -0.27 -0.48 -26.21
N TRP A 441 0.69 0.14 -25.49
CA TRP A 441 1.00 -0.25 -24.10
C TRP A 441 -0.17 0.03 -23.16
N VAL A 442 -0.69 1.27 -23.18
CA VAL A 442 -1.83 1.68 -22.35
C VAL A 442 -3.08 0.85 -22.65
N ALA A 443 -3.36 0.61 -23.94
CA ALA A 443 -4.49 -0.19 -24.36
C ALA A 443 -4.37 -1.66 -23.93
N ARG A 444 -3.17 -2.25 -24.04
CA ARG A 444 -2.90 -3.63 -23.60
C ARG A 444 -3.29 -3.81 -22.14
N ASP A 445 -2.85 -2.90 -21.29
CA ASP A 445 -3.06 -3.02 -19.84
C ASP A 445 -4.55 -2.86 -19.49
N ILE A 446 -5.26 -1.88 -20.07
CA ILE A 446 -6.71 -1.72 -19.87
C ILE A 446 -7.51 -2.95 -20.35
N LEU A 447 -7.17 -3.49 -21.52
CA LEU A 447 -7.84 -4.66 -22.07
C LEU A 447 -7.51 -5.94 -21.29
N LEU A 448 -6.30 -6.05 -20.76
CA LEU A 448 -5.87 -7.16 -19.91
C LEU A 448 -6.57 -7.14 -18.55
N ASP A 449 -6.77 -5.95 -17.97
CA ASP A 449 -7.62 -5.75 -16.79
C ASP A 449 -9.07 -6.13 -17.07
N THR A 450 -9.56 -5.85 -18.29
CA THR A 450 -10.91 -6.23 -18.71
C THR A 450 -11.06 -7.75 -18.75
N TRP A 451 -10.10 -8.46 -19.36
CA TRP A 451 -10.05 -9.93 -19.36
C TRP A 451 -9.98 -10.50 -17.94
N THR A 452 -9.12 -9.93 -17.10
CA THR A 452 -8.93 -10.38 -15.72
C THR A 452 -10.19 -10.21 -14.88
N THR A 453 -10.88 -9.07 -15.02
CA THR A 453 -12.15 -8.78 -14.34
C THR A 453 -13.25 -9.78 -14.75
N LEU A 454 -13.32 -10.13 -16.03
CA LEU A 454 -14.28 -11.12 -16.54
C LEU A 454 -13.98 -12.53 -16.05
N LEU A 455 -12.70 -12.91 -16.02
CA LEU A 455 -12.27 -14.28 -15.70
C LEU A 455 -12.09 -14.53 -14.19
N MET A 456 -11.96 -13.49 -13.37
CA MET A 456 -11.86 -13.58 -11.90
C MET A 456 -12.83 -12.60 -11.21
N PRO A 457 -14.12 -12.95 -11.06
CA PRO A 457 -15.11 -12.09 -10.43
C PRO A 457 -14.80 -11.81 -8.94
N LEU A 458 -15.08 -10.57 -8.50
CA LEU A 458 -14.81 -10.07 -7.13
C LEU A 458 -15.49 -10.86 -6.00
N ASP A 459 -16.60 -11.54 -6.29
CA ASP A 459 -17.39 -12.23 -5.27
C ASP A 459 -16.76 -13.54 -4.75
N GLY A 460 -15.60 -13.97 -5.28
CA GLY A 460 -14.94 -15.22 -4.89
C GLY A 460 -15.78 -16.48 -5.18
N SER A 461 -17.02 -16.32 -5.66
CA SER A 461 -17.75 -17.33 -6.38
C SER A 461 -16.90 -17.68 -7.58
N ILE A 462 -16.25 -18.84 -7.51
CA ILE A 462 -15.77 -19.58 -8.67
C ILE A 462 -17.02 -19.82 -9.53
N SER A 463 -17.36 -18.80 -10.31
CA SER A 463 -18.49 -18.81 -11.19
C SER A 463 -18.03 -19.73 -12.31
N HIS A 464 -18.54 -20.96 -12.29
CA HIS A 464 -18.57 -21.88 -13.44
C HIS A 464 -19.40 -21.28 -14.61
N ALA A 465 -19.29 -19.97 -14.87
CA ALA A 465 -19.81 -19.34 -16.06
C ALA A 465 -19.09 -19.99 -17.24
N VAL A 466 -19.79 -20.91 -17.89
CA VAL A 466 -19.38 -21.51 -19.14
C VAL A 466 -19.13 -20.37 -20.12
N ILE A 467 -17.85 -20.13 -20.43
CA ILE A 467 -17.49 -19.17 -21.47
C ILE A 467 -18.16 -19.67 -22.76
N PRO A 468 -18.88 -18.80 -23.50
CA PRO A 468 -19.50 -19.20 -24.76
C PRO A 468 -18.46 -19.81 -25.71
N SER A 469 -18.87 -20.74 -26.58
CA SER A 469 -17.96 -21.40 -27.53
C SER A 469 -17.20 -20.42 -28.44
N GLU A 470 -17.85 -19.33 -28.84
CA GLU A 470 -17.23 -18.22 -29.56
C GLU A 470 -16.16 -17.52 -28.72
N GLY A 471 -16.41 -17.31 -27.42
CA GLY A 471 -15.45 -16.75 -26.47
C GLY A 471 -14.23 -17.65 -26.24
N ILE A 472 -14.42 -18.97 -26.21
CA ILE A 472 -13.31 -19.95 -26.17
C ILE A 472 -12.47 -19.85 -27.44
N GLY A 473 -13.11 -19.75 -28.61
CA GLY A 473 -12.44 -19.54 -29.90
C GLY A 473 -11.63 -18.24 -29.90
N ALA A 474 -12.24 -17.15 -29.44
CA ALA A 474 -11.64 -15.83 -29.35
C ALA A 474 -10.43 -15.80 -28.39
N ALA A 475 -10.53 -16.41 -27.21
CA ALA A 475 -9.43 -16.53 -26.25
C ALA A 475 -8.28 -17.39 -26.81
N SER A 476 -8.59 -18.47 -27.52
CA SER A 476 -7.57 -19.35 -28.12
C SER A 476 -6.74 -18.65 -29.20
N HIS A 477 -7.40 -17.88 -30.09
CA HIS A 477 -6.71 -17.10 -31.13
C HIS A 477 -5.87 -15.99 -30.52
N LEU A 478 -6.42 -15.27 -29.55
CA LEU A 478 -5.71 -14.20 -28.86
C LEU A 478 -4.46 -14.74 -28.15
N PHE A 479 -4.59 -15.84 -27.40
CA PHE A 479 -3.46 -16.43 -26.71
C PHE A 479 -2.36 -16.90 -27.68
N ALA A 480 -2.72 -17.47 -28.84
CA ALA A 480 -1.75 -17.86 -29.85
C ALA A 480 -0.93 -16.65 -30.36
N LEU A 481 -1.59 -15.51 -30.58
CA LEU A 481 -0.93 -14.27 -31.01
C LEU A 481 -0.08 -13.64 -29.90
N ILE A 482 -0.54 -13.69 -28.64
CA ILE A 482 0.25 -13.26 -27.47
C ILE A 482 1.55 -14.07 -27.39
N VAL A 483 1.46 -15.40 -27.47
CA VAL A 483 2.65 -16.27 -27.45
C VAL A 483 3.58 -15.96 -28.61
N GLU A 484 3.06 -15.77 -29.82
CA GLU A 484 3.88 -15.37 -30.98
C GLU A 484 4.60 -14.04 -30.73
N SER A 485 3.91 -13.07 -30.13
CA SER A 485 4.46 -11.75 -29.80
C SER A 485 5.60 -11.85 -28.79
N GLU A 486 5.38 -12.54 -27.67
CA GLU A 486 6.38 -12.72 -26.62
C GLU A 486 7.59 -13.51 -27.14
N LEU A 487 7.39 -14.54 -27.97
CA LEU A 487 8.49 -15.28 -28.61
C LEU A 487 9.27 -14.43 -29.60
N ARG A 488 8.60 -13.56 -30.37
CA ARG A 488 9.27 -12.63 -31.28
C ARG A 488 10.08 -11.60 -30.50
N ALA A 489 9.51 -11.02 -29.45
CA ALA A 489 10.20 -10.08 -28.56
C ALA A 489 11.45 -10.73 -27.94
N ALA A 490 11.33 -11.97 -27.45
CA ALA A 490 12.47 -12.73 -26.93
C ALA A 490 13.55 -13.01 -27.97
N SER A 491 13.14 -13.37 -29.20
CA SER A 491 14.09 -13.59 -30.30
C SER A 491 14.82 -12.30 -30.74
N ALA A 492 14.15 -11.15 -30.65
CA ALA A 492 14.69 -9.85 -31.01
C ALA A 492 15.66 -9.32 -29.94
N SER A 493 15.35 -9.55 -28.65
CA SER A 493 16.21 -9.15 -27.54
C SER A 493 17.41 -10.05 -27.32
N ALA A 494 17.50 -11.18 -28.03
CA ALA A 494 18.53 -12.20 -27.83
C ALA A 494 19.98 -11.71 -28.00
N PHE A 495 20.18 -10.57 -28.68
CA PHE A 495 21.48 -9.94 -28.90
C PHE A 495 21.60 -8.53 -28.32
N ASN A 496 20.65 -8.11 -27.47
CA ASN A 496 20.70 -6.79 -26.83
C ASN A 496 21.59 -6.84 -25.57
N ASP A 497 22.68 -6.09 -25.58
CA ASP A 497 23.70 -6.03 -24.51
C ASP A 497 23.44 -4.90 -23.46
N GLU A 498 22.26 -4.27 -23.48
CA GLU A 498 21.95 -3.14 -22.59
C GLU A 498 21.68 -3.59 -21.14
N ASN A 499 22.76 -3.68 -20.36
CA ASN A 499 22.78 -4.01 -18.94
C ASN A 499 22.29 -2.84 -18.05
N GLU A 500 20.98 -2.58 -18.04
CA GLU A 500 20.35 -1.70 -17.04
C GLU A 500 19.93 -2.54 -15.80
N THR A 501 20.89 -2.84 -14.94
CA THR A 501 20.72 -3.75 -13.77
C THR A 501 19.74 -3.21 -12.72
N ASP A 502 19.58 -1.89 -12.60
CA ASP A 502 18.70 -1.28 -11.58
C ASP A 502 17.20 -1.29 -11.97
N TYR A 503 16.87 -1.55 -13.25
CA TYR A 503 15.48 -1.67 -13.73
C TYR A 503 14.95 -3.11 -13.77
N LEU A 504 15.81 -4.11 -13.54
CA LEU A 504 15.49 -5.51 -13.79
C LEU A 504 14.39 -6.06 -12.87
N GLN A 505 14.43 -5.75 -11.56
CA GLN A 505 13.51 -6.35 -10.59
C GLN A 505 12.06 -5.84 -10.71
N ALA A 506 11.88 -4.53 -10.94
CA ALA A 506 10.56 -3.95 -11.20
C ALA A 506 9.99 -4.46 -12.54
N SER A 507 10.85 -4.65 -13.55
CA SER A 507 10.48 -5.23 -14.84
C SER A 507 10.06 -6.70 -14.73
N ILE A 508 10.77 -7.51 -13.94
CA ILE A 508 10.42 -8.92 -13.68
C ILE A 508 9.07 -9.03 -12.97
N ALA A 509 8.80 -8.21 -11.95
CA ALA A 509 7.52 -8.22 -11.25
C ALA A 509 6.36 -7.83 -12.17
N ALA A 510 6.54 -6.79 -12.99
CA ALA A 510 5.55 -6.38 -13.99
C ALA A 510 5.33 -7.46 -15.07
N MET A 511 6.40 -8.17 -15.46
CA MET A 511 6.30 -9.30 -16.39
C MET A 511 5.53 -10.47 -15.77
N ASP A 512 5.77 -10.83 -14.51
CA ASP A 512 5.06 -11.92 -13.81
C ASP A 512 3.56 -11.61 -13.67
N GLU A 513 3.20 -10.36 -13.33
CA GLU A 513 1.79 -9.91 -13.29
C GLU A 513 1.13 -10.00 -14.67
N ARG A 514 1.83 -9.57 -15.73
CA ARG A 514 1.34 -9.66 -17.12
C ARG A 514 1.13 -11.11 -17.55
N LEU A 515 2.10 -11.98 -17.32
CA LEU A 515 2.03 -13.40 -17.67
C LEU A 515 0.94 -14.13 -16.89
N SER A 516 0.71 -13.75 -15.62
CA SER A 516 -0.40 -14.24 -14.80
C SER A 516 -1.76 -13.92 -15.44
N SER A 517 -1.94 -12.70 -15.94
CA SER A 517 -3.17 -12.31 -16.64
C SER A 517 -3.32 -12.99 -18.00
N TYR A 518 -2.23 -13.18 -18.77
CA TYR A 518 -2.27 -13.98 -20.00
C TYR A 518 -2.63 -15.44 -19.74
N ALA A 519 -2.19 -16.00 -18.61
CA ALA A 519 -2.55 -17.35 -18.23
C ALA A 519 -4.05 -17.53 -17.97
N LEU A 520 -4.76 -16.50 -17.47
CA LEU A 520 -6.23 -16.55 -17.36
C LEU A 520 -6.87 -16.71 -18.75
N ILE A 521 -6.42 -15.94 -19.75
CA ILE A 521 -6.89 -16.05 -21.14
C ILE A 521 -6.55 -17.44 -21.69
N ALA A 522 -5.36 -17.97 -21.39
CA ALA A 522 -4.97 -19.31 -21.81
C ALA A 522 -5.88 -20.41 -21.22
N ARG A 523 -6.21 -20.28 -19.93
CA ARG A 523 -7.05 -21.20 -19.17
C ARG A 523 -8.51 -21.16 -19.62
N ALA A 524 -9.00 -20.00 -20.10
CA ALA A 524 -10.31 -19.89 -20.74
C ALA A 524 -10.48 -20.80 -21.98
N ALA A 525 -9.38 -21.17 -22.64
CA ALA A 525 -9.38 -22.06 -23.81
C ALA A 525 -8.38 -23.22 -23.67
N ILE A 526 -8.26 -23.79 -22.46
CA ILE A 526 -7.19 -24.73 -22.10
C ILE A 526 -7.10 -25.98 -23.01
N ASN A 527 -8.23 -26.43 -23.58
CA ASN A 527 -8.27 -27.55 -24.54
C ASN A 527 -7.52 -27.27 -25.85
N VAL A 528 -7.38 -26.00 -26.23
CA VAL A 528 -6.68 -25.59 -27.46
C VAL A 528 -5.28 -25.09 -27.13
N THR A 529 -5.13 -24.32 -26.05
CA THR A 529 -3.88 -23.65 -25.70
C THR A 529 -2.80 -24.61 -25.22
N VAL A 530 -3.12 -25.65 -24.43
CA VAL A 530 -2.13 -26.64 -23.99
C VAL A 530 -1.55 -27.45 -25.17
N PRO A 531 -2.35 -28.03 -26.08
CA PRO A 531 -1.81 -28.68 -27.28
C PRO A 531 -0.96 -27.75 -28.15
N PHE A 532 -1.32 -26.47 -28.24
CA PHE A 532 -0.52 -25.46 -28.95
C PHE A 532 0.86 -25.27 -28.31
N LEU A 533 0.94 -25.14 -26.97
CA LEU A 533 2.20 -25.05 -26.23
C LEU A 533 3.07 -26.32 -26.40
N ILE A 534 2.46 -27.52 -26.39
CA ILE A 534 3.19 -28.78 -26.65
C ILE A 534 3.88 -28.75 -28.03
N ARG A 535 3.15 -28.31 -29.06
CA ARG A 535 3.68 -28.22 -30.42
C ARG A 535 4.84 -27.24 -30.50
N LEU A 536 4.68 -26.03 -29.95
CA LEU A 536 5.73 -25.01 -29.94
C LEU A 536 6.98 -25.49 -29.19
N PHE A 537 6.82 -26.05 -27.99
CA PHE A 537 7.95 -26.53 -27.20
C PHE A 537 8.71 -27.64 -27.94
N SER A 538 7.99 -28.58 -28.54
CA SER A 538 8.58 -29.66 -29.35
C SER A 538 9.33 -29.14 -30.56
N GLU A 539 8.80 -28.13 -31.25
CA GLU A 539 9.43 -27.49 -32.41
C GLU A 539 10.73 -26.78 -32.02
N LYS A 540 10.72 -25.95 -30.97
CA LYS A 540 11.91 -25.23 -30.49
C LYS A 540 12.97 -26.21 -29.97
N PHE A 541 12.55 -27.24 -29.24
CA PHE A 541 13.46 -28.29 -28.78
C PHE A 541 14.09 -29.07 -29.95
N ALA A 542 13.33 -29.39 -31.00
CA ALA A 542 13.87 -30.05 -32.19
C ALA A 542 14.88 -29.16 -32.92
N ARG A 543 14.61 -27.84 -33.05
CA ARG A 543 15.54 -26.85 -33.62
C ARG A 543 16.85 -26.80 -32.83
N LEU A 544 16.77 -26.79 -31.50
CA LEU A 544 17.94 -26.81 -30.61
C LEU A 544 18.81 -28.06 -30.83
N GLN A 545 18.19 -29.24 -30.98
CA GLN A 545 18.93 -30.50 -31.23
C GLN A 545 19.55 -30.57 -32.64
N GLN A 546 18.89 -30.01 -33.65
CA GLN A 546 19.37 -29.99 -35.04
C GLN A 546 20.53 -28.99 -35.24
N GLY A 547 20.56 -27.90 -34.46
CA GLY A 547 21.57 -26.84 -34.56
C GLY A 547 22.94 -27.13 -33.93
N ARG A 548 23.16 -28.34 -33.38
CA ARG A 548 24.42 -28.73 -32.71
C ARG A 548 25.65 -28.41 -33.57
N GLY A 549 26.34 -27.31 -33.26
CA GLY A 549 27.64 -26.91 -33.83
C GLY A 549 27.60 -26.14 -35.16
N PHE A 550 26.43 -25.89 -35.76
CA PHE A 550 26.33 -25.23 -37.08
C PHE A 550 25.53 -23.92 -37.10
N SER A 551 24.67 -23.67 -36.11
CA SER A 551 23.86 -22.44 -36.00
C SER A 551 23.89 -21.90 -34.57
N ASP A 552 23.90 -20.57 -34.42
CA ASP A 552 23.82 -19.91 -33.12
C ASP A 552 22.48 -20.22 -32.42
N PRO A 553 22.48 -20.89 -31.24
CA PRO A 553 21.26 -21.27 -30.55
C PRO A 553 20.59 -20.10 -29.79
N THR A 554 21.25 -18.94 -29.65
CA THR A 554 20.87 -17.85 -28.74
C THR A 554 19.40 -17.43 -28.87
N GLN A 555 18.91 -17.17 -30.08
CA GLN A 555 17.49 -16.85 -30.31
C GLN A 555 16.53 -17.97 -29.88
N THR A 556 16.89 -19.24 -30.15
CA THR A 556 16.06 -20.39 -29.78
C THR A 556 16.05 -20.58 -28.25
N LEU A 557 17.14 -20.23 -27.56
CA LEU A 557 17.23 -20.28 -26.10
C LEU A 557 16.35 -19.20 -25.45
N GLU A 558 16.33 -17.97 -25.96
CA GLU A 558 15.43 -16.91 -25.48
C GLU A 558 13.94 -17.22 -25.74
N GLU A 559 13.64 -17.81 -26.91
CA GLU A 559 12.31 -18.34 -27.20
C GLU A 559 11.90 -19.43 -26.19
N LEU A 560 12.80 -20.36 -25.86
CA LEU A 560 12.56 -21.40 -24.86
C LEU A 560 12.40 -20.82 -23.45
N TYR A 561 13.21 -19.83 -23.08
CA TYR A 561 13.09 -19.10 -21.80
C TYR A 561 11.67 -18.53 -21.65
N SER A 562 11.21 -17.76 -22.64
CA SER A 562 9.88 -17.14 -22.59
C SER A 562 8.75 -18.18 -22.61
N LEU A 563 8.91 -19.25 -23.39
CA LEU A 563 7.93 -20.33 -23.45
C LEU A 563 7.80 -21.10 -22.12
N LEU A 564 8.90 -21.28 -21.38
CA LEU A 564 8.88 -21.89 -20.05
C LEU A 564 8.11 -21.02 -19.06
N LEU A 565 8.35 -19.70 -19.06
CA LEU A 565 7.64 -18.76 -18.19
C LEU A 565 6.14 -18.72 -18.49
N ILE A 566 5.76 -18.60 -19.77
CA ILE A 566 4.35 -18.63 -20.19
C ILE A 566 3.72 -19.96 -19.77
N THR A 567 4.37 -21.08 -20.06
CA THR A 567 3.81 -22.41 -19.74
C THR A 567 3.62 -22.58 -18.24
N GLY A 568 4.59 -22.16 -17.42
CA GLY A 568 4.50 -22.23 -15.96
C GLY A 568 3.30 -21.46 -15.41
N HIS A 569 3.03 -20.25 -15.90
CA HIS A 569 1.84 -19.48 -15.54
C HIS A 569 0.54 -20.15 -16.00
N VAL A 570 0.50 -20.73 -17.20
CA VAL A 570 -0.73 -21.39 -17.70
C VAL A 570 -1.12 -22.57 -16.81
N ILE A 571 -0.15 -23.38 -16.38
CA ILE A 571 -0.42 -24.64 -15.69
C ILE A 571 -0.51 -24.52 -14.16
N ALA A 572 0.13 -23.53 -13.54
CA ALA A 572 0.18 -23.42 -12.09
C ALA A 572 0.10 -21.95 -11.62
N ASP A 573 -0.48 -21.77 -10.45
CA ASP A 573 -0.55 -20.48 -9.75
C ASP A 573 0.66 -20.28 -8.83
N GLU A 574 0.84 -19.06 -8.32
CA GLU A 574 1.88 -18.75 -7.35
C GLU A 574 1.63 -19.45 -6.00
N GLY A 575 2.69 -19.98 -5.38
CA GLY A 575 2.62 -20.70 -4.10
C GLY A 575 3.10 -19.88 -2.89
N GLN A 576 3.11 -18.55 -2.97
CA GLN A 576 3.46 -17.71 -1.82
C GLN A 576 2.25 -17.60 -0.87
N GLY A 577 2.46 -17.90 0.41
CA GLY A 577 1.43 -17.85 1.45
C GLY A 577 0.61 -19.14 1.61
N GLU A 578 -0.05 -19.61 0.54
CA GLU A 578 -0.92 -20.79 0.58
C GLU A 578 -0.42 -21.93 -0.34
N THR A 579 -0.89 -23.15 -0.11
CA THR A 579 -0.58 -24.30 -0.98
C THR A 579 -1.37 -24.17 -2.29
N PRO A 580 -0.70 -24.00 -3.46
CA PRO A 580 -1.40 -23.81 -4.71
C PRO A 580 -2.12 -25.09 -5.14
N LEU A 581 -3.34 -24.95 -5.66
CA LEU A 581 -4.12 -26.05 -6.22
C LEU A 581 -3.96 -26.10 -7.74
N VAL A 582 -4.31 -27.25 -8.35
CA VAL A 582 -4.36 -27.36 -9.81
C VAL A 582 -5.44 -26.40 -10.34
N PRO A 583 -5.14 -25.51 -11.30
CA PRO A 583 -6.12 -24.58 -11.85
C PRO A 583 -7.40 -25.27 -12.32
N ASP A 584 -8.55 -24.71 -11.94
CA ASP A 584 -9.88 -25.28 -12.19
C ASP A 584 -10.15 -25.59 -13.67
N ALA A 585 -9.70 -24.73 -14.58
CA ALA A 585 -9.84 -24.95 -16.02
C ALA A 585 -9.25 -26.31 -16.47
N ILE A 586 -8.09 -26.69 -15.92
CA ILE A 586 -7.46 -27.98 -16.20
C ILE A 586 -8.32 -29.11 -15.63
N GLN A 587 -8.88 -28.92 -14.43
CA GLN A 587 -9.71 -29.91 -13.76
C GLN A 587 -10.98 -30.27 -14.55
N PHE A 588 -11.64 -29.28 -15.16
CA PHE A 588 -12.93 -29.49 -15.84
C PHE A 588 -12.78 -29.92 -17.30
N GLN A 589 -11.83 -29.35 -18.05
CA GLN A 589 -11.80 -29.50 -19.51
C GLN A 589 -11.25 -30.87 -19.97
N PHE A 590 -10.46 -31.55 -19.15
CA PHE A 590 -9.84 -32.84 -19.49
C PHE A 590 -10.45 -34.04 -18.75
N MET A 591 -11.67 -33.90 -18.19
CA MET A 591 -12.34 -34.94 -17.40
C MET A 591 -12.51 -36.28 -18.14
N ASP A 592 -12.57 -36.27 -19.47
CA ASP A 592 -12.77 -37.49 -20.28
C ASP A 592 -11.45 -38.24 -20.58
N VAL A 593 -10.28 -37.68 -20.24
CA VAL A 593 -8.97 -38.30 -20.49
C VAL A 593 -8.56 -39.17 -19.30
N MET A 594 -8.70 -40.48 -19.46
CA MET A 594 -8.49 -41.46 -18.37
C MET A 594 -7.07 -42.02 -18.29
N GLU A 595 -6.28 -41.91 -19.37
CA GLU A 595 -4.91 -42.44 -19.43
C GLU A 595 -3.89 -41.31 -19.17
N THR A 596 -3.05 -41.48 -18.14
CA THR A 596 -2.00 -40.51 -17.76
C THR A 596 -1.09 -40.14 -18.93
N ASN A 597 -0.67 -41.12 -19.74
CA ASN A 597 0.23 -40.90 -20.88
C ASN A 597 -0.41 -40.15 -22.06
N LYS A 598 -1.73 -39.97 -22.05
CA LYS A 598 -2.48 -39.22 -23.07
C LYS A 598 -2.93 -37.85 -22.57
N HIS A 599 -2.71 -37.53 -21.29
CA HIS A 599 -3.14 -36.25 -20.71
C HIS A 599 -2.24 -35.11 -21.23
N PRO A 600 -2.78 -34.07 -21.92
CA PRO A 600 -1.96 -33.03 -22.54
C PRO A 600 -1.03 -32.30 -21.56
N VAL A 601 -1.52 -31.94 -20.37
CA VAL A 601 -0.69 -31.30 -19.34
C VAL A 601 0.45 -32.21 -18.88
N VAL A 602 0.22 -33.52 -18.75
CA VAL A 602 1.27 -34.47 -18.36
C VAL A 602 2.33 -34.59 -19.45
N ILE A 603 1.92 -34.63 -20.73
CA ILE A 603 2.84 -34.66 -21.87
C ILE A 603 3.70 -33.39 -21.91
N LEU A 604 3.10 -32.21 -21.71
CA LEU A 604 3.80 -30.93 -21.70
C LEU A 604 4.83 -30.88 -20.56
N CYS A 605 4.38 -31.10 -19.32
CA CYS A 605 5.26 -31.07 -18.14
C CYS A 605 6.36 -32.14 -18.24
N GLY A 606 6.02 -33.35 -18.66
CA GLY A 606 6.99 -34.43 -18.85
C GLY A 606 8.03 -34.11 -19.93
N SER A 607 7.68 -33.35 -20.97
CA SER A 607 8.64 -32.90 -21.99
C SER A 607 9.59 -31.83 -21.44
N ILE A 608 9.08 -30.90 -20.62
CA ILE A 608 9.89 -29.87 -19.96
C ILE A 608 10.83 -30.49 -18.92
N ILE A 609 10.37 -31.45 -18.12
CA ILE A 609 11.20 -32.14 -17.13
C ILE A 609 12.33 -32.93 -17.82
N LYS A 610 12.04 -33.63 -18.93
CA LYS A 610 13.07 -34.30 -19.73
C LYS A 610 14.06 -33.33 -20.39
N PHE A 611 13.61 -32.13 -20.73
CA PHE A 611 14.51 -31.07 -21.20
C PHE A 611 15.44 -30.61 -20.07
N ALA A 612 14.89 -30.34 -18.89
CA ALA A 612 15.65 -29.95 -17.70
C ALA A 612 16.68 -31.01 -17.29
N GLU A 613 16.35 -32.31 -17.44
CA GLU A 613 17.28 -33.43 -17.20
C GLU A 613 18.57 -33.33 -18.03
N GLN A 614 18.52 -32.76 -19.25
CA GLN A 614 19.71 -32.61 -20.09
C GLN A 614 20.75 -31.66 -19.49
N SER A 615 20.36 -30.77 -18.56
CA SER A 615 21.27 -29.87 -17.85
C SER A 615 22.29 -30.61 -16.97
N LEU A 616 22.02 -31.87 -16.62
CA LEU A 616 22.92 -32.71 -15.84
C LEU A 616 24.10 -33.24 -16.65
N ASN A 617 23.98 -33.29 -17.98
CA ASN A 617 25.07 -33.69 -18.85
C ASN A 617 26.05 -32.51 -19.04
N PRO A 618 27.34 -32.63 -18.68
CA PRO A 618 28.29 -31.51 -18.74
C PRO A 618 28.46 -30.90 -20.13
N GLU A 619 28.41 -31.70 -21.19
CA GLU A 619 28.56 -31.23 -22.57
C GLU A 619 27.33 -30.44 -23.02
N MET A 620 26.13 -30.96 -22.72
CA MET A 620 24.87 -30.27 -23.01
C MET A 620 24.76 -28.97 -22.23
N ARG A 621 25.13 -29.01 -20.95
CA ARG A 621 25.13 -27.85 -20.08
C ARG A 621 26.00 -26.72 -20.61
N ALA A 622 27.25 -27.02 -20.96
CA ALA A 622 28.17 -26.04 -21.54
C ALA A 622 27.69 -25.48 -22.89
N SER A 623 26.88 -26.25 -23.63
CA SER A 623 26.42 -25.87 -24.97
C SER A 623 25.12 -25.04 -24.97
N PHE A 624 24.19 -25.31 -24.04
CA PHE A 624 22.82 -24.79 -24.14
C PHE A 624 22.24 -24.19 -22.86
N PHE A 625 22.74 -24.57 -21.68
CA PHE A 625 22.12 -24.18 -20.42
C PHE A 625 22.87 -22.97 -19.85
N SER A 626 22.55 -21.79 -20.37
CA SER A 626 23.01 -20.52 -19.79
C SER A 626 22.40 -20.31 -18.39
N PRO A 627 23.01 -19.46 -17.52
CA PRO A 627 22.43 -19.11 -16.22
C PRO A 627 20.97 -18.66 -16.33
N ARG A 628 20.68 -17.77 -17.29
CA ARG A 628 19.32 -17.26 -17.57
C ARG A 628 18.32 -18.35 -17.95
N LEU A 629 18.71 -19.32 -18.79
CA LEU A 629 17.82 -20.44 -19.10
C LEU A 629 17.61 -21.34 -17.88
N MET A 630 18.66 -21.55 -17.08
CA MET A 630 18.56 -22.30 -15.82
C MET A 630 17.64 -21.61 -14.82
N GLU A 631 17.60 -20.28 -14.78
CA GLU A 631 16.65 -19.53 -13.94
C GLU A 631 15.20 -19.85 -14.32
N ALA A 632 14.85 -19.82 -15.61
CA ALA A 632 13.50 -20.19 -16.06
C ALA A 632 13.15 -21.66 -15.76
N ILE A 633 14.12 -22.57 -15.88
CA ILE A 633 13.92 -23.98 -15.53
C ILE A 633 13.69 -24.14 -14.02
N VAL A 634 14.54 -23.54 -13.17
CA VAL A 634 14.41 -23.61 -11.72
C VAL A 634 13.11 -22.97 -11.26
N TRP A 635 12.76 -21.81 -11.82
CA TRP A 635 11.50 -21.11 -11.56
C TRP A 635 10.30 -21.98 -11.96
N PHE A 636 10.33 -22.61 -13.14
CA PHE A 636 9.26 -23.49 -13.60
C PHE A 636 9.13 -24.70 -12.67
N LEU A 637 10.24 -25.36 -12.31
CA LEU A 637 10.25 -26.50 -11.41
C LEU A 637 9.76 -26.12 -10.01
N ALA A 638 10.09 -24.94 -9.51
CA ALA A 638 9.64 -24.44 -8.21
C ALA A 638 8.11 -24.33 -8.21
N ARG A 639 7.55 -23.57 -9.15
CA ARG A 639 6.10 -23.36 -9.29
C ARG A 639 5.35 -24.66 -9.61
N TRP A 640 5.91 -25.51 -10.48
CA TRP A 640 5.30 -26.80 -10.84
C TRP A 640 5.30 -27.78 -9.65
N SER A 641 6.40 -27.88 -8.91
CA SER A 641 6.54 -28.85 -7.81
C SER A 641 5.56 -28.56 -6.68
N THR A 642 5.31 -27.29 -6.36
CA THR A 642 4.36 -26.90 -5.31
C THR A 642 2.91 -27.29 -5.61
N THR A 643 2.55 -27.42 -6.89
CA THR A 643 1.18 -27.74 -7.33
C THR A 643 0.99 -29.23 -7.63
N TYR A 644 1.97 -29.87 -8.27
CA TYR A 644 1.81 -31.19 -8.88
C TYR A 644 2.61 -32.31 -8.21
N LEU A 645 3.69 -32.00 -7.48
CA LEU A 645 4.56 -33.03 -6.91
C LEU A 645 3.96 -33.57 -5.61
N MET A 646 3.57 -34.85 -5.61
CA MET A 646 3.03 -35.54 -4.44
C MET A 646 1.99 -34.69 -3.66
N PRO A 647 0.80 -34.43 -4.21
CA PRO A 647 -0.21 -33.60 -3.54
C PRO A 647 -0.80 -34.30 -2.30
N PRO A 648 -1.23 -33.56 -1.25
CA PRO A 648 -1.74 -34.13 -0.01
C PRO A 648 -3.07 -34.88 -0.18
N ASP A 649 -3.27 -35.95 0.61
CA ASP A 649 -4.43 -36.86 0.51
C ASP A 649 -5.80 -36.20 0.76
N GLU A 650 -5.87 -35.03 1.40
CA GLU A 650 -7.14 -34.31 1.62
C GLU A 650 -7.81 -33.86 0.30
N ASN A 651 -7.04 -33.72 -0.79
CA ASN A 651 -7.58 -33.53 -2.14
C ASN A 651 -8.33 -34.76 -2.70
N LYS A 652 -8.31 -35.91 -1.98
CA LYS A 652 -9.03 -37.14 -2.35
C LYS A 652 -10.45 -37.22 -1.75
N GLY A 653 -10.87 -36.32 -0.84
CA GLY A 653 -12.13 -36.53 -0.11
C GLY A 653 -12.88 -35.28 0.38
N SER A 654 -13.68 -34.64 -0.50
CA SER A 654 -14.92 -33.95 -0.09
C SER A 654 -15.89 -33.61 -1.25
N ALA A 655 -15.94 -34.41 -2.31
CA ALA A 655 -17.06 -34.37 -3.25
C ALA A 655 -17.98 -35.56 -2.95
N SER A 656 -19.27 -35.29 -2.78
CA SER A 656 -20.33 -36.25 -2.46
C SER A 656 -20.29 -37.53 -3.32
N SER A 657 -20.92 -38.59 -2.82
CA SER A 657 -20.85 -39.98 -3.31
C SER A 657 -21.20 -40.24 -4.79
N ASP A 658 -21.56 -39.22 -5.58
CA ASP A 658 -22.27 -39.44 -6.84
C ASP A 658 -21.43 -39.24 -8.10
N ASN A 659 -20.15 -38.83 -8.02
CA ASN A 659 -19.31 -38.59 -9.21
C ASN A 659 -18.09 -39.52 -9.32
N HIS A 660 -18.34 -40.79 -9.71
CA HIS A 660 -17.27 -41.75 -10.06
C HIS A 660 -16.34 -41.27 -11.19
N LYS A 661 -16.79 -40.40 -12.10
CA LYS A 661 -15.97 -39.82 -13.18
C LYS A 661 -14.94 -38.79 -12.66
N ALA A 662 -15.34 -37.90 -11.75
CA ALA A 662 -14.44 -36.90 -11.17
C ALA A 662 -13.32 -37.53 -10.32
N LYS A 663 -13.62 -38.64 -9.62
CA LYS A 663 -12.62 -39.41 -8.86
C LYS A 663 -11.55 -40.05 -9.74
N ASN A 664 -11.92 -40.56 -10.91
CA ASN A 664 -10.97 -41.23 -11.82
C ASN A 664 -10.14 -40.23 -12.65
N TYR A 665 -10.65 -39.04 -12.94
CA TYR A 665 -9.91 -37.95 -13.60
C TYR A 665 -8.78 -37.40 -12.71
N LYS A 666 -9.09 -37.04 -11.45
CA LYS A 666 -8.08 -36.60 -10.48
C LYS A 666 -6.98 -37.65 -10.34
N LYS A 667 -7.35 -38.93 -10.41
CA LYS A 667 -6.41 -40.05 -10.44
C LYS A 667 -5.47 -40.00 -11.64
N ALA A 668 -5.93 -39.77 -12.87
CA ALA A 668 -5.03 -39.78 -14.05
C ALA A 668 -3.98 -38.65 -14.06
N LEU A 669 -4.35 -37.43 -13.64
CA LEU A 669 -3.45 -36.27 -13.54
C LEU A 669 -2.48 -36.41 -12.36
N LEU A 670 -2.97 -36.79 -11.18
CA LEU A 670 -2.16 -36.89 -9.96
C LEU A 670 -1.28 -38.15 -9.97
N ASN A 671 -1.72 -39.25 -10.62
CA ASN A 671 -0.93 -40.48 -10.78
C ASN A 671 0.44 -40.24 -11.43
N PHE A 672 0.60 -39.19 -12.26
CA PHE A 672 1.89 -38.87 -12.89
C PHE A 672 3.00 -38.61 -11.85
N CYS A 673 2.64 -38.03 -10.70
CA CYS A 673 3.57 -37.65 -9.63
C CYS A 673 3.18 -38.20 -8.24
N GLU A 674 2.29 -39.20 -8.18
CA GLU A 674 1.96 -39.93 -6.95
C GLU A 674 3.16 -40.77 -6.46
N GLU A 675 3.15 -41.07 -5.16
CA GLU A 675 4.24 -41.72 -4.41
C GLU A 675 4.66 -43.10 -4.99
N ASP A 676 3.71 -43.83 -5.59
CA ASP A 676 3.92 -45.19 -6.13
C ASP A 676 4.40 -45.22 -7.60
N ASN A 677 4.49 -44.07 -8.28
CA ASN A 677 4.86 -43.95 -9.70
C ASN A 677 6.18 -43.18 -9.90
N GLN A 678 6.20 -42.13 -10.74
CA GLN A 678 7.40 -41.39 -11.14
C GLN A 678 7.77 -40.25 -10.17
N GLY A 679 6.93 -39.97 -9.15
CA GLY A 679 7.10 -38.83 -8.24
C GLY A 679 8.47 -38.81 -7.55
N LYS A 680 8.94 -39.96 -7.03
CA LYS A 680 10.25 -40.06 -6.38
C LYS A 680 11.41 -39.82 -7.35
N ALA A 681 11.31 -40.34 -8.57
CA ALA A 681 12.35 -40.18 -9.59
C ALA A 681 12.45 -38.73 -10.06
N VAL A 682 11.30 -38.05 -10.24
CA VAL A 682 11.27 -36.62 -10.58
C VAL A 682 11.79 -35.77 -9.44
N LEU A 683 11.47 -36.10 -8.18
CA LEU A 683 12.03 -35.41 -7.02
C LEU A 683 13.56 -35.55 -6.98
N ASP A 684 14.10 -36.75 -7.18
CA ASP A 684 15.55 -36.98 -7.23
C ASP A 684 16.21 -36.19 -8.37
N LEU A 685 15.58 -36.15 -9.54
CA LEU A 685 16.05 -35.35 -10.67
C LEU A 685 16.11 -33.85 -10.33
N ILE A 686 15.08 -33.30 -9.70
CA ILE A 686 15.05 -31.89 -9.26
C ILE A 686 16.19 -31.60 -8.30
N LEU A 687 16.52 -32.53 -7.39
CA LEU A 687 17.65 -32.39 -6.48
C LEU A 687 19.00 -32.41 -7.18
N GLN A 688 19.18 -33.29 -8.17
CA GLN A 688 20.40 -33.33 -8.97
C GLN A 688 20.59 -32.03 -9.77
N ILE A 689 19.50 -31.47 -10.31
CA ILE A 689 19.52 -30.17 -11.00
C ILE A 689 19.90 -29.07 -10.02
N SER A 690 19.30 -29.05 -8.83
CA SER A 690 19.61 -28.07 -7.77
C SER A 690 21.07 -28.14 -7.30
N LYS A 691 21.63 -29.35 -7.15
CA LYS A 691 23.05 -29.53 -6.84
C LYS A 691 23.93 -28.98 -7.97
N THR A 692 23.50 -29.17 -9.21
CA THR A 692 24.19 -28.68 -10.40
C THR A 692 24.19 -27.15 -10.47
N THR A 693 23.07 -26.48 -10.18
CA THR A 693 22.99 -25.01 -10.16
C THR A 693 23.91 -24.41 -9.10
N LEU A 694 23.95 -25.00 -7.90
CA LEU A 694 24.80 -24.51 -6.80
C LEU A 694 26.30 -24.71 -7.02
N THR A 695 26.71 -25.77 -7.73
CA THR A 695 28.13 -26.14 -7.86
C THR A 695 28.77 -25.70 -9.18
N SER A 696 27.99 -25.62 -10.25
CA SER A 696 28.52 -25.44 -11.61
C SER A 696 28.29 -24.05 -12.20
N TYR A 697 27.59 -23.18 -11.48
CA TYR A 697 27.37 -21.77 -11.83
C TYR A 697 27.85 -20.85 -10.70
N PRO A 698 29.18 -20.80 -10.44
CA PRO A 698 29.73 -19.95 -9.41
C PRO A 698 29.56 -18.47 -9.78
N GLY A 699 29.11 -17.65 -8.83
CA GLY A 699 28.93 -16.20 -9.03
C GLY A 699 27.53 -15.79 -9.53
N GLU A 700 26.75 -16.70 -10.09
CA GLU A 700 25.38 -16.44 -10.58
C GLU A 700 24.40 -16.30 -9.41
N ARG A 701 24.25 -15.07 -8.89
CA ARG A 701 23.53 -14.82 -7.63
C ARG A 701 22.03 -15.09 -7.76
N ASP A 702 21.41 -14.71 -8.86
CA ASP A 702 19.95 -14.80 -9.02
C ASP A 702 19.50 -16.24 -9.23
N LEU A 703 20.19 -17.01 -10.07
CA LEU A 703 20.00 -18.46 -10.20
C LEU A 703 20.15 -19.20 -8.86
N GLN A 704 21.18 -18.86 -8.08
CA GLN A 704 21.38 -19.45 -6.76
C GLN A 704 20.29 -19.03 -5.77
N ALA A 705 19.83 -17.78 -5.83
CA ALA A 705 18.73 -17.28 -5.01
C ALA A 705 17.43 -18.04 -5.32
N LEU A 706 17.05 -18.18 -6.60
CA LEU A 706 15.88 -18.96 -7.03
C LEU A 706 15.97 -20.42 -6.58
N THR A 707 17.16 -21.03 -6.70
CA THR A 707 17.36 -22.42 -6.26
C THR A 707 17.16 -22.56 -4.75
N CYS A 708 17.73 -21.67 -3.94
CA CYS A 708 17.70 -21.77 -2.48
C CYS A 708 16.36 -21.30 -1.88
N HIS A 709 15.82 -20.18 -2.33
CA HIS A 709 14.67 -19.49 -1.72
C HIS A 709 13.33 -19.98 -2.27
N GLU A 710 13.26 -20.37 -3.54
CA GLU A 710 12.00 -20.79 -4.18
C GLU A 710 11.94 -22.30 -4.33
N LEU A 711 12.87 -22.92 -5.07
CA LEU A 711 12.80 -24.35 -5.41
C LEU A 711 13.01 -25.25 -4.18
N LEU A 712 14.21 -25.23 -3.58
CA LEU A 712 14.54 -26.13 -2.47
C LEU A 712 13.68 -25.85 -1.24
N HIS A 713 13.43 -24.58 -0.94
CA HIS A 713 12.56 -24.19 0.17
C HIS A 713 11.08 -24.56 -0.09
N GLY A 714 10.60 -24.47 -1.33
CA GLY A 714 9.27 -24.94 -1.73
C GLY A 714 9.06 -26.44 -1.52
N LEU A 715 10.08 -27.26 -1.80
CA LEU A 715 10.04 -28.72 -1.63
C LEU A 715 9.90 -29.17 -0.16
N VAL A 716 10.36 -28.37 0.80
CA VAL A 716 10.32 -28.74 2.24
C VAL A 716 9.08 -28.21 2.97
N ARG A 717 8.25 -27.39 2.32
CA ARG A 717 6.95 -26.94 2.89
C ARG A 717 5.95 -28.11 3.01
N PRO A 718 5.71 -28.93 1.98
CA PRO A 718 4.77 -30.04 2.07
C PRO A 718 5.39 -31.26 2.76
N LYS A 719 4.82 -31.64 3.91
CA LYS A 719 5.33 -32.74 4.76
C LYS A 719 5.42 -34.10 4.04
N ASN A 720 4.51 -34.39 3.12
CA ASN A 720 4.51 -35.61 2.33
C ASN A 720 5.70 -35.69 1.37
N VAL A 721 6.13 -34.58 0.76
CA VAL A 721 7.38 -34.54 -0.02
C VAL A 721 8.59 -34.77 0.90
N CYS A 722 8.63 -34.14 2.08
CA CYS A 722 9.73 -34.29 3.02
C CYS A 722 10.02 -35.75 3.41
N VAL A 723 8.99 -36.59 3.55
CA VAL A 723 9.15 -38.01 3.91
C VAL A 723 9.99 -38.76 2.89
N HIS A 724 9.78 -38.51 1.60
CA HIS A 724 10.57 -39.13 0.53
C HIS A 724 11.91 -38.42 0.33
N LEU A 725 11.93 -37.09 0.50
CA LEU A 725 13.12 -36.26 0.33
C LEU A 725 14.30 -36.75 1.19
N VAL A 726 14.06 -37.05 2.47
CA VAL A 726 15.11 -37.51 3.39
C VAL A 726 15.59 -38.95 3.16
N GLU A 727 14.82 -39.74 2.39
CA GLU A 727 15.19 -41.09 1.99
C GLU A 727 16.12 -41.11 0.77
N LEU A 728 16.14 -40.04 -0.05
CA LEU A 728 16.94 -39.95 -1.28
C LEU A 728 18.43 -39.73 -1.00
N ASP A 729 19.28 -40.45 -1.75
CA ASP A 729 20.73 -40.31 -1.65
C ASP A 729 21.21 -38.93 -2.12
N SER A 730 20.62 -38.37 -3.17
CA SER A 730 20.94 -37.02 -3.67
C SER A 730 20.75 -35.93 -2.60
N TRP A 731 19.72 -36.05 -1.75
CA TRP A 731 19.50 -35.12 -0.64
C TRP A 731 20.56 -35.28 0.45
N ARG A 732 20.92 -36.52 0.79
CA ARG A 732 21.95 -36.82 1.79
C ARG A 732 23.32 -36.36 1.33
N GLU A 733 23.64 -36.51 0.05
CA GLU A 733 24.86 -35.97 -0.54
C GLU A 733 24.90 -34.46 -0.46
N LEU A 734 23.81 -33.76 -0.79
CA LEU A 734 23.73 -32.30 -0.68
C LEU A 734 23.91 -31.85 0.77
N ALA A 735 23.23 -32.51 1.72
CA ALA A 735 23.36 -32.21 3.14
C ALA A 735 24.79 -32.47 3.65
N ASN A 736 25.44 -33.55 3.20
CA ASN A 736 26.82 -33.87 3.57
C ASN A 736 27.83 -32.88 2.97
N ALA A 737 27.67 -32.52 1.69
CA ALA A 737 28.49 -31.50 1.04
C ALA A 737 28.34 -30.14 1.75
N PHE A 738 27.11 -29.77 2.11
CA PHE A 738 26.86 -28.56 2.89
C PHE A 738 27.42 -28.63 4.31
N ALA A 739 27.40 -29.78 4.98
CA ALA A 739 27.93 -29.91 6.33
C ALA A 739 29.46 -29.87 6.37
N ASN A 740 30.11 -30.61 5.46
CA ASN A 740 31.49 -31.03 5.61
C ASN A 740 32.43 -30.52 4.49
N GLU A 741 31.91 -30.09 3.35
CA GLU A 741 32.74 -29.60 2.23
C GLU A 741 32.80 -28.07 2.19
N GLN A 742 33.93 -27.54 1.74
CA GLN A 742 34.15 -26.11 1.53
C GLN A 742 33.64 -25.62 0.17
N THR A 743 33.22 -26.54 -0.71
CA THR A 743 32.77 -26.28 -2.08
C THR A 743 31.61 -25.27 -2.12
N LEU A 744 30.72 -25.32 -1.12
CA LEU A 744 29.56 -24.43 -1.00
C LEU A 744 29.83 -23.15 -0.17
N PHE A 745 31.08 -22.85 0.22
CA PHE A 745 31.43 -21.57 0.85
C PHE A 745 31.43 -20.39 -0.13
N SER A 746 31.50 -20.65 -1.44
CA SER A 746 31.38 -19.62 -2.48
C SER A 746 29.97 -19.04 -2.62
N LEU A 747 28.96 -19.70 -2.05
CA LEU A 747 27.59 -19.19 -2.03
C LEU A 747 27.51 -17.90 -1.20
N ASN A 748 26.68 -16.96 -1.65
CA ASN A 748 26.38 -15.76 -0.86
C ASN A 748 25.80 -16.14 0.52
N ALA A 749 26.12 -15.36 1.55
CA ALA A 749 25.66 -15.52 2.93
C ALA A 749 24.14 -15.76 3.03
N ALA A 750 23.35 -15.00 2.28
CA ALA A 750 21.88 -15.16 2.25
C ALA A 750 21.46 -16.55 1.75
N HIS A 751 22.10 -17.07 0.70
CA HIS A 751 21.79 -18.38 0.11
C HIS A 751 22.25 -19.51 1.03
N GLN A 752 23.41 -19.38 1.69
CA GLN A 752 23.87 -20.34 2.69
C GLN A 752 22.89 -20.45 3.86
N ARG A 753 22.39 -19.31 4.34
CA ARG A 753 21.38 -19.25 5.40
C ARG A 753 20.08 -19.92 4.98
N SER A 754 19.57 -19.62 3.78
CA SER A 754 18.34 -20.26 3.27
C SER A 754 18.54 -21.76 3.10
N LEU A 755 19.67 -22.21 2.55
CA LEU A 755 19.96 -23.63 2.38
C LEU A 755 20.05 -24.37 3.71
N ALA A 756 20.71 -23.78 4.72
CA ALA A 756 20.72 -24.34 6.08
C ALA A 756 19.30 -24.45 6.66
N GLN A 757 18.48 -23.41 6.49
CA GLN A 757 17.09 -23.40 6.94
C GLN A 757 16.29 -24.54 6.28
N THR A 758 16.38 -24.66 4.95
CA THR A 758 15.74 -25.70 4.16
C THR A 758 16.16 -27.10 4.57
N LEU A 759 17.47 -27.34 4.77
CA LEU A 759 17.99 -28.63 5.20
C LEU A 759 17.43 -29.00 6.58
N VAL A 760 17.36 -28.07 7.53
CA VAL A 760 16.78 -28.34 8.85
C VAL A 760 15.28 -28.60 8.78
N LEU A 761 14.51 -27.82 8.00
CA LEU A 761 13.06 -28.04 7.82
C LEU A 761 12.72 -29.40 7.22
N SER A 762 13.61 -29.98 6.40
CA SER A 762 13.43 -31.33 5.86
C SER A 762 13.35 -32.43 6.93
N ALA A 763 13.84 -32.16 8.16
CA ALA A 763 13.75 -33.09 9.28
C ALA A 763 12.30 -33.42 9.69
N SER A 764 11.32 -32.61 9.28
CA SER A 764 9.88 -32.87 9.42
C SER A 764 9.43 -34.17 8.74
N GLY A 765 10.17 -34.61 7.71
CA GLY A 765 9.97 -35.86 6.98
C GLY A 765 10.43 -37.12 7.72
N MET A 766 11.20 -36.99 8.80
CA MET A 766 11.66 -38.15 9.57
C MET A 766 10.51 -38.79 10.38
N LYS A 767 10.57 -40.12 10.50
CA LYS A 767 9.51 -40.92 11.14
C LYS A 767 9.40 -40.68 12.65
N THR A 768 10.52 -40.50 13.34
CA THR A 768 10.57 -40.32 14.80
C THR A 768 11.24 -39.00 15.19
N LEU A 769 10.91 -38.51 16.39
CA LEU A 769 11.50 -37.30 16.97
C LEU A 769 13.02 -37.42 17.13
N GLU A 770 13.48 -38.60 17.55
CA GLU A 770 14.91 -38.89 17.73
C GLU A 770 15.65 -38.88 16.40
N ALA A 771 15.03 -39.38 15.32
CA ALA A 771 15.61 -39.36 13.98
C ALA A 771 15.70 -37.93 13.44
N SER A 772 14.66 -37.10 13.62
CA SER A 772 14.70 -35.67 13.29
C SER A 772 15.84 -34.96 14.02
N SER A 773 15.95 -35.18 15.34
CA SER A 773 17.01 -34.59 16.16
C SER A 773 18.41 -35.06 15.74
N GLN A 774 18.57 -36.36 15.46
CA GLN A 774 19.87 -36.91 15.03
C GLN A 774 20.30 -36.38 13.67
N TYR A 775 19.36 -36.20 12.74
CA TYR A 775 19.65 -35.61 11.44
C TYR A 775 20.18 -34.17 11.56
N VAL A 776 19.51 -33.33 12.37
CA VAL A 776 19.95 -31.95 12.61
C VAL A 776 21.30 -31.90 13.33
N ARG A 777 21.55 -32.82 14.27
CA ARG A 777 22.88 -32.96 14.91
C ARG A 777 23.96 -33.27 13.88
N ASN A 778 23.72 -34.22 12.98
CA ASN A 778 24.69 -34.58 11.95
C ASN A 778 25.01 -33.40 11.03
N LEU A 779 24.02 -32.56 10.72
CA LEU A 779 24.18 -31.37 9.89
C LEU A 779 25.01 -30.27 10.60
N THR A 780 24.75 -30.03 11.89
CA THR A 780 25.27 -28.85 12.59
C THR A 780 26.50 -29.09 13.46
N ASN A 781 26.74 -30.32 13.93
CA ASN A 781 27.82 -30.63 14.87
C ASN A 781 29.20 -30.32 14.32
N HIS A 782 29.47 -30.60 13.04
CA HIS A 782 30.77 -30.31 12.45
C HIS A 782 31.05 -28.80 12.42
N MET A 783 30.04 -28.01 12.05
CA MET A 783 30.13 -26.54 12.02
C MET A 783 30.39 -25.96 13.41
N ALA A 784 29.64 -26.42 14.41
CA ALA A 784 29.80 -25.99 15.80
C ALA A 784 31.16 -26.42 16.38
N ALA A 785 31.60 -27.65 16.11
CA ALA A 785 32.89 -28.16 16.55
C ALA A 785 34.06 -27.35 15.97
N ASN A 786 33.98 -26.96 14.69
CA ASN A 786 35.00 -26.12 14.05
C ASN A 786 35.11 -24.74 14.72
N LEU A 787 33.98 -24.11 15.08
CA LEU A 787 34.00 -22.85 15.83
C LEU A 787 34.59 -23.03 17.24
N VAL A 788 34.25 -24.12 17.92
CA VAL A 788 34.81 -24.46 19.24
C VAL A 788 36.33 -24.69 19.15
N GLU A 789 36.81 -25.41 18.15
CA GLU A 789 38.23 -25.67 17.93
C GLU A 789 39.01 -24.38 17.63
N LEU A 790 38.47 -23.53 16.74
CA LEU A 790 39.04 -22.22 16.44
C LEU A 790 39.14 -21.34 17.69
N SER A 791 38.14 -21.37 18.58
CA SER A 791 38.16 -20.60 19.83
C SER A 791 39.24 -21.05 20.83
N ARG A 792 39.74 -22.29 20.70
CA ARG A 792 40.79 -22.86 21.57
C ARG A 792 42.20 -22.61 21.05
N ARG A 793 42.35 -22.08 19.83
CA ARG A 793 43.65 -21.76 19.25
C ARG A 793 44.33 -20.64 20.03
N SER A 794 45.56 -20.88 20.46
CA SER A 794 46.36 -19.89 21.18
C SER A 794 46.78 -18.71 20.29
N ASP A 795 46.88 -18.93 18.99
CA ASP A 795 47.27 -17.93 17.98
C ASP A 795 46.08 -17.19 17.35
N LEU A 796 44.84 -17.44 17.81
CA LEU A 796 43.62 -16.86 17.21
C LEU A 796 43.70 -15.33 17.09
N LYS A 797 44.20 -14.62 18.11
CA LYS A 797 44.36 -13.15 18.07
C LYS A 797 45.27 -12.66 16.94
N CYS A 798 46.19 -13.49 16.47
CA CYS A 798 47.12 -13.16 15.39
C CYS A 798 46.59 -13.56 14.00
N VAL A 799 45.80 -14.65 13.92
CA VAL A 799 45.28 -15.17 12.64
C VAL A 799 43.85 -14.71 12.32
N ALA A 800 43.13 -14.16 13.29
CA ALA A 800 41.72 -13.76 13.13
C ALA A 800 41.51 -12.72 12.01
N GLU A 801 42.49 -11.84 11.78
CA GLU A 801 42.41 -10.83 10.73
C GLU A 801 42.68 -11.40 9.32
N GLN A 802 43.04 -12.69 9.19
CA GLN A 802 43.25 -13.31 7.89
C GLN A 802 41.92 -13.47 7.14
N PRO A 803 41.83 -13.07 5.85
CA PRO A 803 40.60 -13.16 5.06
C PRO A 803 39.96 -14.54 5.04
N ASP A 804 40.76 -15.60 4.97
CA ASP A 804 40.27 -16.98 4.94
C ASP A 804 39.59 -17.38 6.26
N ILE A 805 40.12 -16.90 7.40
CA ILE A 805 39.55 -17.16 8.73
C ILE A 805 38.28 -16.33 8.94
N ILE A 806 38.26 -15.07 8.50
CA ILE A 806 37.06 -14.22 8.52
C ILE A 806 35.95 -14.85 7.69
N LEU A 807 36.26 -15.30 6.47
CA LEU A 807 35.31 -15.98 5.59
C LEU A 807 34.79 -17.27 6.21
N LEU A 808 35.68 -18.10 6.77
CA LEU A 808 35.30 -19.35 7.44
C LEU A 808 34.34 -19.09 8.61
N VAL A 809 34.68 -18.17 9.51
CA VAL A 809 33.84 -17.83 10.67
C VAL A 809 32.50 -17.26 10.21
N SER A 810 32.50 -16.38 9.20
CA SER A 810 31.28 -15.77 8.65
C SER A 810 30.35 -16.81 8.02
N CYS A 811 30.88 -17.72 7.20
CA CYS A 811 30.13 -18.82 6.60
C CYS A 811 29.55 -19.75 7.67
N LEU A 812 30.35 -20.18 8.65
CA LEU A 812 29.87 -21.04 9.73
C LEU A 812 28.76 -20.37 10.56
N LEU A 813 28.90 -19.08 10.88
CA LEU A 813 27.86 -18.33 11.59
C LEU A 813 26.57 -18.22 10.77
N GLU A 814 26.63 -17.93 9.47
CA GLU A 814 25.43 -17.84 8.62
C GLU A 814 24.73 -19.19 8.44
N ARG A 815 25.49 -20.29 8.34
CA ARG A 815 24.92 -21.64 8.28
C ARG A 815 24.23 -22.02 9.60
N LEU A 816 24.88 -21.77 10.74
CA LEU A 816 24.27 -22.00 12.05
C LEU A 816 23.05 -21.10 12.29
N ARG A 817 23.08 -19.87 11.77
CA ARG A 817 21.96 -18.92 11.83
C ARG A 817 20.76 -19.39 11.02
N GLY A 818 20.98 -19.90 9.81
CA GLY A 818 19.92 -20.54 9.03
C GLY A 818 19.31 -21.74 9.76
N ALA A 819 20.15 -22.60 10.34
CA ALA A 819 19.69 -23.73 11.14
C ALA A 819 18.88 -23.30 12.38
N ALA A 820 19.29 -22.23 13.05
CA ALA A 820 18.58 -21.65 14.19
C ALA A 820 17.20 -21.11 13.82
N SER A 821 17.09 -20.41 12.69
CA SER A 821 15.82 -19.86 12.19
C SER A 821 14.79 -20.93 11.76
N ALA A 822 15.24 -22.16 11.51
CA ALA A 822 14.40 -23.31 11.16
C ALA A 822 13.96 -24.13 12.38
N THR A 823 13.90 -23.53 13.57
CA THR A 823 13.51 -24.27 14.78
C THR A 823 12.05 -24.71 14.70
N GLU A 824 11.83 -26.03 14.78
CA GLU A 824 10.52 -26.64 14.95
C GLU A 824 10.48 -27.41 16.28
N PRO A 825 9.31 -27.68 16.89
CA PRO A 825 9.21 -28.46 18.11
C PRO A 825 9.94 -29.81 18.07
N ARG A 826 10.06 -30.41 16.87
CA ARG A 826 10.75 -31.70 16.68
C ARG A 826 12.28 -31.61 16.62
N THR A 827 12.82 -30.48 16.19
CA THR A 827 14.25 -30.26 15.98
C THR A 827 14.88 -29.39 17.06
N GLN A 828 14.04 -28.72 17.87
CA GLN A 828 14.40 -27.79 18.92
C GLN A 828 15.56 -28.27 19.79
N ARG A 829 15.49 -29.48 20.35
CA ARG A 829 16.54 -30.01 21.24
C ARG A 829 17.92 -30.05 20.59
N ALA A 830 18.01 -30.49 19.34
CA ALA A 830 19.29 -30.56 18.62
C ALA A 830 19.86 -29.15 18.36
N ILE A 831 18.99 -28.19 18.02
CA ILE A 831 19.37 -26.79 17.78
C ILE A 831 19.79 -26.09 19.07
N TYR A 832 19.13 -26.38 20.20
CA TYR A 832 19.54 -25.92 21.52
C TYR A 832 20.94 -26.45 21.88
N GLU A 833 21.16 -27.76 21.77
CA GLU A 833 22.46 -28.39 22.07
C GLU A 833 23.59 -27.79 21.21
N MET A 834 23.32 -27.53 19.93
CA MET A 834 24.23 -26.84 19.01
C MET A 834 24.59 -25.45 19.52
N GLY A 835 23.61 -24.58 19.77
CA GLY A 835 23.87 -23.20 20.22
C GLY A 835 24.53 -23.15 21.60
N TYR A 836 24.12 -24.04 22.51
CA TYR A 836 24.72 -24.19 23.83
C TYR A 836 26.23 -24.48 23.74
N SER A 837 26.65 -25.33 22.79
CA SER A 837 28.06 -25.68 22.61
C SER A 837 28.94 -24.50 22.17
N VAL A 838 28.36 -23.51 21.49
CA VAL A 838 29.08 -22.34 20.95
C VAL A 838 28.98 -21.08 21.80
N LEU A 839 28.19 -21.04 22.89
CA LEU A 839 28.03 -19.84 23.72
C LEU A 839 29.37 -19.23 24.18
N ASN A 840 30.26 -20.03 24.79
CA ASN A 840 31.57 -19.53 25.24
C ASN A 840 32.48 -19.11 24.06
N PRO A 841 32.60 -19.91 22.97
CA PRO A 841 33.27 -19.46 21.74
C PRO A 841 32.80 -18.11 21.21
N LEU A 842 31.49 -17.83 21.23
CA LEU A 842 30.95 -16.55 20.74
C LEU A 842 31.39 -15.36 21.61
N LEU A 843 31.46 -15.51 22.94
CA LEU A 843 32.01 -14.45 23.81
C LEU A 843 33.48 -14.17 23.48
N MET A 844 34.27 -15.22 23.22
CA MET A 844 35.68 -15.08 22.80
C MET A 844 35.79 -14.39 21.43
N PHE A 845 34.97 -14.77 20.45
CA PHE A 845 34.97 -14.11 19.14
C PHE A 845 34.53 -12.65 19.23
N MET A 846 33.60 -12.29 20.11
CA MET A 846 33.24 -10.89 20.36
C MET A 846 34.41 -10.05 20.90
N GLU A 847 35.33 -10.67 21.66
CA GLU A 847 36.56 -10.01 22.13
C GLU A 847 37.62 -9.87 21.04
N VAL A 848 37.81 -10.92 20.23
CA VAL A 848 38.83 -10.97 19.18
C VAL A 848 38.45 -10.08 17.99
N TYR A 849 37.20 -10.17 17.50
CA TYR A 849 36.71 -9.46 16.31
C TYR A 849 36.09 -8.10 16.61
N LYS A 850 36.39 -7.47 17.75
CA LYS A 850 35.82 -6.18 18.18
C LYS A 850 36.03 -5.00 17.21
N HIS A 851 36.91 -5.16 16.21
CA HIS A 851 37.19 -4.18 15.17
C HIS A 851 36.61 -4.56 13.80
N GLU A 852 36.05 -5.76 13.66
CA GLU A 852 35.53 -6.29 12.40
C GLU A 852 34.00 -6.30 12.40
N SER A 853 33.40 -5.20 11.93
CA SER A 853 31.95 -4.92 12.01
C SER A 853 31.09 -6.05 11.43
N THR A 854 31.50 -6.64 10.30
CA THR A 854 30.78 -7.74 9.64
C THR A 854 30.65 -8.97 10.55
N VAL A 855 31.73 -9.40 11.19
CA VAL A 855 31.71 -10.58 12.06
C VAL A 855 30.92 -10.30 13.34
N VAL A 856 31.06 -9.11 13.92
CA VAL A 856 30.28 -8.68 15.10
C VAL A 856 28.79 -8.71 14.79
N TYR A 857 28.36 -8.11 13.68
CA TYR A 857 26.97 -8.11 13.26
C TYR A 857 26.43 -9.53 13.05
N LEU A 858 27.17 -10.40 12.36
CA LEU A 858 26.77 -11.79 12.12
C LEU A 858 26.62 -12.58 13.42
N LEU A 859 27.54 -12.39 14.36
CA LEU A 859 27.50 -13.02 15.68
C LEU A 859 26.24 -12.58 16.44
N LEU A 860 25.96 -11.27 16.48
CA LEU A 860 24.75 -10.74 17.12
C LEU A 860 23.50 -11.30 16.45
N ARG A 861 23.43 -11.33 15.12
CA ARG A 861 22.27 -11.86 14.39
C ARG A 861 22.09 -13.37 14.57
N PHE A 862 23.16 -14.15 14.65
CA PHE A 862 23.08 -15.57 15.01
C PHE A 862 22.45 -15.74 16.38
N VAL A 863 22.92 -14.98 17.38
CA VAL A 863 22.39 -15.06 18.75
C VAL A 863 20.92 -14.65 18.79
N VAL A 864 20.52 -13.59 18.06
CA VAL A 864 19.11 -13.20 17.93
C VAL A 864 18.27 -14.35 17.39
N ASP A 865 18.61 -14.86 16.21
CA ASP A 865 17.80 -15.88 15.52
C ASP A 865 17.78 -17.21 16.33
N TRP A 866 18.85 -17.54 17.08
CA TRP A 866 18.89 -18.69 17.99
C TRP A 866 18.07 -18.48 19.26
N VAL A 867 18.16 -17.32 19.93
CA VAL A 867 17.35 -17.05 21.12
C VAL A 867 15.87 -17.01 20.75
N ASP A 868 15.51 -16.36 19.65
CA ASP A 868 14.13 -16.24 19.17
C ASP A 868 13.47 -17.60 18.96
N GLY A 869 14.16 -18.52 18.26
CA GLY A 869 13.63 -19.86 18.01
C GLY A 869 13.60 -20.77 19.24
N GLN A 870 14.45 -20.54 20.25
CA GLN A 870 14.62 -21.46 21.37
C GLN A 870 13.88 -21.04 22.64
N ILE A 871 13.86 -19.74 22.96
CA ILE A 871 13.54 -19.25 24.31
C ILE A 871 12.18 -19.76 24.81
N ILE A 872 11.16 -19.76 23.96
CA ILE A 872 9.79 -20.21 24.28
C ILE A 872 9.72 -21.68 24.75
N TYR A 873 10.67 -22.52 24.34
CA TYR A 873 10.71 -23.96 24.67
C TYR A 873 11.61 -24.31 25.86
N LEU A 874 12.48 -23.39 26.29
CA LEU A 874 13.51 -23.70 27.30
C LEU A 874 12.92 -23.87 28.70
N GLU A 875 13.42 -24.85 29.46
CA GLU A 875 13.06 -25.01 30.86
C GLU A 875 13.71 -23.90 31.73
N ALA A 876 13.25 -23.73 32.97
CA ALA A 876 13.70 -22.63 33.85
C ALA A 876 15.23 -22.57 34.02
N ARG A 877 15.90 -23.73 34.15
CA ARG A 877 17.36 -23.80 34.26
C ARG A 877 18.09 -23.40 32.97
N GLU A 878 17.56 -23.81 31.83
CA GLU A 878 18.14 -23.52 30.51
C GLU A 878 17.98 -22.03 30.18
N THR A 879 16.79 -21.50 30.47
CA THR A 879 16.46 -20.07 30.38
C THR A 879 17.46 -19.22 31.17
N ALA A 880 17.75 -19.60 32.43
CA ALA A 880 18.72 -18.88 33.26
C ALA A 880 20.13 -18.83 32.65
N ILE A 881 20.56 -19.93 31.99
CA ILE A 881 21.87 -19.98 31.32
C ILE A 881 21.91 -19.07 30.10
N VAL A 882 20.87 -19.11 29.26
CA VAL A 882 20.78 -18.29 28.04
C VAL A 882 20.71 -16.81 28.39
N VAL A 883 19.87 -16.44 29.36
CA VAL A 883 19.79 -15.09 29.91
C VAL A 883 21.14 -14.60 30.44
N GLY A 884 21.82 -15.43 31.25
CA GLY A 884 23.15 -15.09 31.78
C GLY A 884 24.22 -14.96 30.71
N PHE A 885 24.09 -15.67 29.58
CA PHE A 885 24.93 -15.48 28.40
C PHE A 885 24.60 -14.16 27.68
N CYS A 886 23.33 -13.88 27.38
CA CYS A 886 22.92 -12.64 26.70
C CYS A 886 23.38 -11.40 27.47
N MET A 887 23.26 -11.40 28.80
CA MET A 887 23.75 -10.28 29.62
C MET A 887 25.26 -10.07 29.51
N ARG A 888 26.06 -11.15 29.52
CA ARG A 888 27.51 -11.07 29.32
C ARG A 888 27.86 -10.57 27.93
N LEU A 889 27.14 -11.01 26.91
CA LEU A 889 27.31 -10.54 25.52
C LEU A 889 27.04 -9.03 25.40
N LEU A 890 25.93 -8.54 25.98
CA LEU A 890 25.58 -7.11 25.99
C LEU A 890 26.61 -6.27 26.73
N GLN A 891 27.11 -6.76 27.89
CA GLN A 891 28.16 -6.09 28.65
C GLN A 891 29.46 -5.99 27.86
N LEU A 892 29.89 -7.07 27.18
CA LEU A 892 31.08 -7.05 26.32
C LEU A 892 30.90 -6.08 25.16
N TYR A 893 29.79 -6.17 24.42
CA TYR A 893 29.50 -5.26 23.31
C TYR A 893 29.48 -3.79 23.75
N SER A 894 28.84 -3.48 24.87
CA SER A 894 28.81 -2.12 25.43
C SER A 894 30.20 -1.66 25.87
N SER A 895 30.97 -2.48 26.55
CA SER A 895 32.33 -2.12 27.00
C SER A 895 33.28 -1.78 25.84
N HIS A 896 33.08 -2.37 24.67
CA HIS A 896 33.89 -2.12 23.47
C HIS A 896 33.44 -0.88 22.68
N ASN A 897 32.21 -0.39 22.90
CA ASN A 897 31.60 0.66 22.08
C ASN A 897 31.26 1.93 22.87
N ILE A 898 31.17 1.86 24.19
CA ILE A 898 30.95 3.02 25.05
C ILE A 898 32.15 3.97 24.99
N GLY A 899 31.91 5.26 24.82
CA GLY A 899 32.96 6.27 24.77
C GLY A 899 33.83 6.29 23.50
N LYS A 900 33.54 5.46 22.47
CA LYS A 900 34.12 5.61 21.12
C LYS A 900 33.54 6.84 20.42
N ILE A 901 33.89 8.04 20.89
CA ILE A 901 33.71 9.28 20.14
C ILE A 901 34.76 9.24 19.04
N SER A 902 34.31 9.07 17.79
CA SER A 902 35.20 9.04 16.63
C SER A 902 35.72 10.46 16.37
N LEU A 903 36.75 10.86 17.10
CA LEU A 903 37.23 12.25 17.19
C LEU A 903 38.15 12.67 16.04
N SER A 904 38.25 11.92 14.94
CA SER A 904 39.13 12.28 13.82
C SER A 904 38.77 11.60 12.50
N ILE A 905 37.50 11.59 12.11
CA ILE A 905 37.05 10.93 10.89
C ILE A 905 36.27 11.92 9.99
N SER A 906 36.53 11.88 8.68
CA SER A 906 35.82 12.68 7.67
C SER A 906 34.30 12.41 7.72
N SER A 907 33.49 13.33 7.19
CA SER A 907 32.03 13.18 7.20
C SER A 907 31.53 11.88 6.55
N SER A 908 32.22 11.39 5.51
CA SER A 908 31.91 10.13 4.81
C SER A 908 32.10 8.90 5.70
N LEU A 909 33.28 8.77 6.30
CA LEU A 909 33.63 7.63 7.16
C LEU A 909 32.85 7.64 8.49
N ARG A 910 32.39 8.82 8.96
CA ARG A 910 31.47 8.92 10.09
C ARG A 910 30.09 8.36 9.74
N SER A 911 29.60 8.63 8.53
CA SER A 911 28.34 8.07 8.04
C SER A 911 28.40 6.54 7.94
N GLU A 912 29.50 5.98 7.42
CA GLU A 912 29.70 4.53 7.35
C GLU A 912 29.71 3.90 8.75
N ALA A 913 30.49 4.45 9.68
CA ALA A 913 30.54 3.96 11.06
C ALA A 913 29.18 4.03 11.78
N ASP A 914 28.40 5.09 11.52
CA ASP A 914 27.05 5.23 12.07
C ASP A 914 26.09 4.20 11.45
N THR A 915 26.24 3.85 10.16
CA THR A 915 25.44 2.77 9.54
C THR A 915 25.77 1.37 10.08
N GLU A 916 27.03 1.09 10.41
CA GLU A 916 27.42 -0.18 11.04
C GLU A 916 26.86 -0.28 12.46
N ARG A 917 27.05 0.76 13.27
CA ARG A 917 26.48 0.86 14.63
C ARG A 917 24.96 0.72 14.62
N TYR A 918 24.30 1.34 13.65
CA TYR A 918 22.86 1.20 13.45
C TYR A 918 22.45 -0.28 13.28
N LYS A 919 23.17 -1.07 12.46
CA LYS A 919 22.87 -2.49 12.24
C LYS A 919 23.05 -3.31 13.51
N ASP A 920 24.14 -3.09 14.24
CA ASP A 920 24.45 -3.82 15.48
C ASP A 920 23.44 -3.50 16.59
N LEU A 921 23.12 -2.21 16.80
CA LEU A 921 22.13 -1.78 17.79
C LEU A 921 20.75 -2.33 17.48
N ARG A 922 20.39 -2.43 16.20
CA ARG A 922 19.13 -3.06 15.78
C ARG A 922 19.11 -4.55 16.14
N ALA A 923 20.19 -5.29 15.88
CA ALA A 923 20.29 -6.69 16.29
C ALA A 923 20.20 -6.86 17.81
N VAL A 924 20.83 -5.97 18.57
CA VAL A 924 20.77 -5.98 20.04
C VAL A 924 19.36 -5.70 20.57
N LEU A 925 18.63 -4.73 19.99
CA LEU A 925 17.24 -4.47 20.37
C LEU A 925 16.32 -5.65 20.02
N GLN A 926 16.55 -6.30 18.87
CA GLN A 926 15.85 -7.53 18.50
C GLN A 926 16.13 -8.67 19.48
N LEU A 927 17.36 -8.84 19.95
CA LEU A 927 17.70 -9.83 20.97
C LEU A 927 16.90 -9.61 22.26
N LEU A 928 16.83 -8.35 22.72
CA LEU A 928 16.05 -7.99 23.90
C LEU A 928 14.55 -8.26 23.69
N ALA A 929 14.02 -7.95 22.51
CA ALA A 929 12.64 -8.26 22.15
C ALA A 929 12.36 -9.77 22.11
N SER A 930 13.28 -10.57 21.54
CA SER A 930 13.15 -12.04 21.53
C SER A 930 13.15 -12.62 22.93
N LEU A 931 13.92 -12.06 23.88
CA LEU A 931 13.85 -12.50 25.29
C LEU A 931 12.47 -12.24 25.91
N CYS A 932 11.79 -11.15 25.57
CA CYS A 932 10.42 -10.87 26.04
C CYS A 932 9.40 -11.92 25.57
N SER A 933 9.64 -12.61 24.45
CA SER A 933 8.69 -13.59 23.91
C SER A 933 8.38 -14.74 24.88
N LYS A 934 9.32 -15.08 25.77
CA LYS A 934 9.18 -16.16 26.76
C LYS A 934 8.05 -15.92 27.75
N ASP A 935 7.89 -14.70 28.22
CA ASP A 935 6.82 -14.35 29.14
C ASP A 935 5.45 -14.28 28.43
N LEU A 936 5.43 -14.07 27.11
CA LEU A 936 4.21 -14.03 26.30
C LEU A 936 3.72 -15.45 25.94
N VAL A 937 4.65 -16.32 25.55
CA VAL A 937 4.38 -17.69 25.13
C VAL A 937 5.44 -18.61 25.74
N ASP A 938 5.04 -19.35 26.77
CA ASP A 938 5.91 -20.30 27.47
C ASP A 938 5.41 -21.74 27.30
N PHE A 939 6.22 -22.59 26.65
CA PHE A 939 5.97 -24.02 26.49
C PHE A 939 6.70 -24.89 27.53
N SER A 940 7.37 -24.28 28.51
CA SER A 940 8.09 -25.00 29.58
C SER A 940 7.14 -25.69 30.55
N SER A 941 7.64 -26.73 31.22
CA SER A 941 6.86 -27.49 32.21
C SER A 941 6.91 -26.88 33.61
N GLU A 942 7.98 -26.15 33.94
CA GLU A 942 8.18 -25.45 35.21
C GLU A 942 8.04 -23.92 35.06
N PRO A 943 7.37 -23.23 36.00
CA PRO A 943 7.32 -21.76 35.96
C PRO A 943 8.73 -21.17 36.14
N ILE A 944 9.03 -20.13 35.37
CA ILE A 944 10.34 -19.42 35.30
C ILE A 944 10.85 -19.03 36.70
N GLU A 945 9.94 -18.70 37.63
CA GLU A 945 10.22 -18.30 39.00
C GLU A 945 10.96 -19.37 39.83
N ALA A 946 10.95 -20.65 39.42
CA ALA A 946 11.59 -21.75 40.14
C ALA A 946 13.11 -21.61 40.30
N GLN A 947 13.78 -20.84 39.43
CA GLN A 947 15.22 -20.55 39.48
C GLN A 947 15.53 -19.07 39.79
N GLY A 948 14.53 -18.25 40.12
CA GLY A 948 14.70 -16.83 40.46
C GLY A 948 15.14 -15.92 39.30
N THR A 949 15.00 -16.36 38.04
CA THR A 949 15.33 -15.53 36.87
C THR A 949 14.11 -14.69 36.49
N ASN A 950 14.24 -13.35 36.51
CA ASN A 950 13.18 -12.44 36.08
C ASN A 950 13.55 -11.86 34.70
N ILE A 951 12.88 -12.33 33.65
CA ILE A 951 13.15 -11.93 32.25
C ILE A 951 12.96 -10.44 32.06
N CYS A 952 11.91 -9.88 32.65
CA CYS A 952 11.67 -8.46 32.58
C CYS A 952 12.83 -7.64 33.18
N GLN A 953 13.36 -8.03 34.34
CA GLN A 953 14.53 -7.37 34.94
C GLN A 953 15.76 -7.42 34.04
N VAL A 954 15.97 -8.55 33.35
CA VAL A 954 17.06 -8.74 32.40
C VAL A 954 16.89 -7.81 31.21
N VAL A 955 15.70 -7.69 30.66
CA VAL A 955 15.43 -6.82 29.49
C VAL A 955 15.57 -5.35 29.88
N TYR A 956 15.09 -4.92 31.06
CA TYR A 956 15.34 -3.56 31.59
C TYR A 956 16.82 -3.27 31.78
N MET A 957 17.57 -4.21 32.35
CA MET A 957 19.01 -4.06 32.50
C MET A 957 19.72 -4.02 31.13
N GLY A 958 19.30 -4.85 30.18
CA GLY A 958 19.80 -4.87 28.82
C GLY A 958 19.54 -3.56 28.08
N LEU A 959 18.32 -3.03 28.16
CA LEU A 959 17.97 -1.73 27.60
C LEU A 959 18.80 -0.61 28.24
N HIS A 960 19.01 -0.66 29.57
CA HIS A 960 19.88 0.28 30.27
C HIS A 960 21.35 0.23 29.80
N ILE A 961 21.87 -0.95 29.47
CA ILE A 961 23.23 -1.12 28.92
C ILE A 961 23.36 -0.51 27.51
N VAL A 962 22.31 -0.58 26.70
CA VAL A 962 22.30 -0.21 25.28
C VAL A 962 21.92 1.25 25.05
N THR A 963 21.07 1.80 25.92
CA THR A 963 20.56 3.17 25.82
C THR A 963 21.67 4.23 25.67
N PRO A 964 22.79 4.20 26.41
CA PRO A 964 23.91 5.13 26.21
C PRO A 964 24.57 5.08 24.83
N LEU A 965 24.37 4.00 24.08
CA LEU A 965 24.90 3.82 22.73
C LEU A 965 23.98 4.39 21.63
N ILE A 966 22.71 4.68 21.96
CA ILE A 966 21.71 5.23 21.05
C ILE A 966 21.69 6.76 21.18
N SER A 967 22.28 7.45 20.21
CA SER A 967 22.21 8.91 20.13
C SER A 967 20.92 9.38 19.45
N LEU A 968 20.53 10.64 19.67
CA LEU A 968 19.40 11.25 18.96
C LEU A 968 19.63 11.30 17.43
N ASP A 969 20.89 11.36 16.98
CA ASP A 969 21.21 11.27 15.56
C ASP A 969 20.97 9.87 14.99
N LEU A 970 21.23 8.80 15.76
CA LEU A 970 20.92 7.43 15.36
C LEU A 970 19.40 7.17 15.31
N LEU A 971 18.61 7.86 16.12
CA LEU A 971 17.14 7.77 16.05
C LEU A 971 16.54 8.44 14.80
N LYS A 972 17.34 9.16 13.99
CA LYS A 972 16.91 9.60 12.65
C LYS A 972 16.78 8.43 11.67
N TYR A 973 17.38 7.27 11.95
CA TYR A 973 17.18 6.06 11.15
C TYR A 973 15.83 5.41 11.51
N PRO A 974 14.82 5.39 10.60
CA PRO A 974 13.43 5.07 10.97
C PRO A 974 13.25 3.67 11.56
N LYS A 975 13.98 2.67 11.03
CA LYS A 975 13.88 1.27 11.52
C LYS A 975 14.44 1.10 12.94
N LEU A 976 15.53 1.77 13.27
CA LEU A 976 16.11 1.71 14.62
C LEU A 976 15.22 2.46 15.62
N CYS A 977 14.70 3.63 15.21
CA CYS A 977 13.72 4.38 15.98
C CYS A 977 12.50 3.53 16.30
N HIS A 978 11.90 2.89 15.28
CA HIS A 978 10.78 2.00 15.44
C HIS A 978 11.10 0.81 16.37
N ASP A 979 12.20 0.09 16.15
CA ASP A 979 12.54 -1.09 16.97
C ASP A 979 12.81 -0.70 18.44
N TYR A 980 13.43 0.45 18.69
CA TYR A 980 13.64 1.00 20.02
C TYR A 980 12.32 1.37 20.71
N PHE A 981 11.45 2.15 20.05
CA PHE A 981 10.17 2.54 20.62
C PHE A 981 9.17 1.39 20.72
N SER A 982 9.29 0.37 19.86
CA SER A 982 8.53 -0.88 19.95
C SER A 982 8.86 -1.66 21.21
N LEU A 983 10.16 -1.89 21.46
CA LEU A 983 10.60 -2.55 22.68
C LEU A 983 10.24 -1.73 23.92
N LEU A 984 10.52 -0.42 23.90
CA LEU A 984 10.19 0.47 25.02
C LEU A 984 8.69 0.49 25.31
N SER A 985 7.84 0.61 24.28
CA SER A 985 6.38 0.56 24.43
C SER A 985 5.92 -0.76 25.04
N HIS A 986 6.45 -1.88 24.53
CA HIS A 986 6.10 -3.20 25.05
C HIS A 986 6.46 -3.34 26.53
N MET A 987 7.67 -2.93 26.92
CA MET A 987 8.13 -3.03 28.31
C MET A 987 7.31 -2.18 29.28
N LEU A 988 6.93 -0.97 28.88
CA LEU A 988 6.13 -0.05 29.71
C LEU A 988 4.65 -0.44 29.76
N GLU A 989 4.15 -1.20 28.77
CA GLU A 989 2.78 -1.70 28.73
C GLU A 989 2.61 -3.00 29.52
N VAL A 990 3.55 -3.93 29.38
CA VAL A 990 3.47 -5.27 30.00
C VAL A 990 4.07 -5.29 31.41
N TYR A 991 5.16 -4.56 31.66
CA TYR A 991 5.87 -4.58 32.94
C TYR A 991 6.18 -3.19 33.54
N PRO A 992 5.15 -2.36 33.75
CA PRO A 992 5.30 -1.02 34.30
C PRO A 992 5.85 -1.00 35.74
N GLU A 993 5.72 -2.08 36.52
CA GLU A 993 6.22 -2.18 37.90
C GLU A 993 7.73 -2.03 38.02
N MET A 994 8.49 -2.49 37.03
CA MET A 994 9.96 -2.48 37.05
C MET A 994 10.54 -1.08 36.99
N ILE A 995 9.76 -0.10 36.54
CA ILE A 995 10.15 1.31 36.49
C ILE A 995 10.43 1.84 37.90
N THR A 996 9.72 1.34 38.91
CA THR A 996 9.94 1.72 40.32
C THR A 996 11.30 1.23 40.86
N GLN A 997 11.94 0.29 40.16
CA GLN A 997 13.23 -0.30 40.53
C GLN A 997 14.40 0.33 39.76
N LEU A 998 14.13 1.21 38.78
CA LEU A 998 15.17 1.89 38.01
C LEU A 998 15.86 2.98 38.85
N ASN A 999 17.12 3.27 38.53
CA ASN A 999 17.82 4.42 39.11
C ASN A 999 17.28 5.74 38.51
N GLY A 1000 17.53 6.86 39.20
CA GLY A 1000 16.99 8.16 38.79
C GLY A 1000 17.43 8.63 37.39
N GLU A 1001 18.65 8.27 36.95
CA GLU A 1001 19.18 8.65 35.63
C GLU A 1001 18.49 7.89 34.49
N ALA A 1002 18.34 6.57 34.60
CA ALA A 1002 17.66 5.74 33.60
C ALA A 1002 16.20 6.15 33.46
N PHE A 1003 15.55 6.43 34.58
CA PHE A 1003 14.18 6.88 34.62
C PHE A 1003 13.99 8.22 33.88
N VAL A 1004 14.81 9.23 34.17
CA VAL A 1004 14.78 10.53 33.47
C VAL A 1004 15.05 10.36 31.98
N HIS A 1005 15.93 9.44 31.60
CA HIS A 1005 16.22 9.17 30.19
C HIS A 1005 14.99 8.63 29.44
N ILE A 1006 14.30 7.62 29.98
CA ILE A 1006 13.08 7.05 29.36
C ILE A 1006 12.03 8.13 29.11
N ILE A 1007 11.82 9.02 30.09
CA ILE A 1007 10.84 10.12 29.96
C ILE A 1007 11.24 11.09 28.85
N LYS A 1008 12.51 11.50 28.78
CA LYS A 1008 13.01 12.36 27.69
C LYS A 1008 12.81 11.71 26.32
N THR A 1009 13.03 10.41 26.22
CA THR A 1009 12.87 9.69 24.96
C THR A 1009 11.41 9.55 24.55
N LEU A 1010 10.48 9.33 25.48
CA LEU A 1010 9.04 9.37 25.19
C LEU A 1010 8.59 10.76 24.71
N HIS A 1011 9.09 11.85 25.32
CA HIS A 1011 8.81 13.20 24.83
C HIS A 1011 9.36 13.43 23.42
N PHE A 1012 10.57 12.92 23.12
CA PHE A 1012 11.12 12.96 21.77
C PHE A 1012 10.23 12.19 20.78
N GLY A 1013 9.79 10.98 21.12
CA GLY A 1013 8.94 10.14 20.27
C GLY A 1013 7.56 10.74 19.95
N LEU A 1014 6.99 11.55 20.85
CA LEU A 1014 5.75 12.31 20.59
C LEU A 1014 5.90 13.41 19.51
N SER A 1015 7.12 13.72 19.07
CA SER A 1015 7.43 14.68 18.01
C SER A 1015 7.90 14.03 16.70
N GLN A 1016 7.85 12.71 16.60
CA GLN A 1016 8.27 11.94 15.43
C GLN A 1016 7.07 11.55 14.53
N ASP A 1017 7.29 10.64 13.59
CA ASP A 1017 6.26 10.12 12.69
C ASP A 1017 5.11 9.44 13.44
N ALA A 1018 3.94 9.39 12.79
CA ALA A 1018 2.68 8.93 13.38
C ALA A 1018 2.78 7.55 14.08
N GLU A 1019 3.57 6.63 13.53
CA GLU A 1019 3.74 5.28 14.09
C GLU A 1019 4.52 5.29 15.41
N VAL A 1020 5.57 6.13 15.51
CA VAL A 1020 6.36 6.28 16.75
C VAL A 1020 5.52 7.00 17.80
N VAL A 1021 4.72 7.99 17.40
CA VAL A 1021 3.75 8.62 18.28
C VAL A 1021 2.77 7.57 18.83
N ASP A 1022 2.25 6.67 18.00
CA ASP A 1022 1.33 5.61 18.43
C ASP A 1022 1.95 4.69 19.48
N LEU A 1023 3.20 4.29 19.27
CA LEU A 1023 4.00 3.51 20.22
C LEU A 1023 4.18 4.26 21.55
N CYS A 1024 4.50 5.55 21.50
CA CYS A 1024 4.63 6.37 22.70
C CYS A 1024 3.30 6.52 23.44
N LEU A 1025 2.18 6.68 22.73
CA LEU A 1025 0.84 6.75 23.32
C LEU A 1025 0.46 5.43 24.02
N ARG A 1026 0.77 4.29 23.41
CA ARG A 1026 0.58 2.97 24.04
C ARG A 1026 1.44 2.80 25.29
N ALA A 1027 2.69 3.24 25.24
CA ALA A 1027 3.56 3.26 26.41
C ALA A 1027 2.98 4.11 27.56
N ILE A 1028 2.58 5.36 27.27
CA ILE A 1028 2.01 6.29 28.26
C ILE A 1028 0.70 5.74 28.86
N LYS A 1029 -0.16 5.13 28.03
CA LYS A 1029 -1.36 4.42 28.48
C LYS A 1029 -1.02 3.33 29.49
N GLY A 1030 -0.01 2.50 29.20
CA GLY A 1030 0.47 1.44 30.08
C GLY A 1030 0.85 1.97 31.46
N LEU A 1031 1.70 2.99 31.49
CA LEU A 1031 2.17 3.66 32.73
C LEU A 1031 1.03 4.23 33.57
N ALA A 1032 0.17 5.02 32.93
CA ALA A 1032 -0.92 5.69 33.62
C ALA A 1032 -1.95 4.68 34.14
N SER A 1033 -2.25 3.64 33.36
CA SER A 1033 -3.16 2.57 33.75
C SER A 1033 -2.63 1.78 34.95
N PHE A 1034 -1.34 1.49 34.97
CA PHE A 1034 -0.70 0.80 36.08
C PHE A 1034 -0.75 1.61 37.38
N HIS A 1035 -0.32 2.87 37.34
CA HIS A 1035 -0.37 3.74 38.52
C HIS A 1035 -1.80 3.86 39.06
N TYR A 1036 -2.79 4.05 38.17
CA TYR A 1036 -4.19 4.16 38.56
C TYR A 1036 -4.71 2.88 39.23
N LYS A 1037 -4.41 1.70 38.67
CA LYS A 1037 -4.82 0.41 39.23
C LYS A 1037 -4.19 0.14 40.59
N GLN A 1038 -2.89 0.39 40.75
CA GLN A 1038 -2.19 0.21 42.04
C GLN A 1038 -2.73 1.15 43.11
N LYS A 1039 -2.92 2.44 42.78
CA LYS A 1039 -3.50 3.41 43.72
C LYS A 1039 -4.92 3.04 44.14
N SER A 1040 -5.71 2.50 43.21
CA SER A 1040 -7.07 2.00 43.49
C SER A 1040 -7.05 0.76 44.40
N ALA A 1041 -5.99 -0.03 44.35
CA ALA A 1041 -5.75 -1.17 45.24
C ALA A 1041 -5.12 -0.79 46.59
N GLY A 1042 -4.78 0.49 46.82
CA GLY A 1042 -4.14 0.98 48.05
C GLY A 1042 -2.61 0.91 48.05
N GLU A 1043 -1.98 0.61 46.91
CA GLU A 1043 -0.54 0.57 46.74
C GLU A 1043 0.04 1.91 46.26
N VAL A 1044 1.37 2.07 46.32
CA VAL A 1044 2.05 3.35 46.03
C VAL A 1044 2.14 3.64 44.52
N GLY A 1045 1.97 2.64 43.63
CA GLY A 1045 2.10 2.83 42.19
C GLY A 1045 3.53 3.17 41.79
N LEU A 1046 3.68 4.07 40.81
CA LEU A 1046 4.96 4.66 40.38
C LEU A 1046 5.73 5.48 41.45
N GLY A 1047 5.30 5.50 42.71
CA GLY A 1047 6.07 6.09 43.82
C GLY A 1047 6.18 7.63 43.75
N LEU A 1048 7.31 8.15 44.26
CA LEU A 1048 7.64 9.58 44.28
C LEU A 1048 7.71 10.23 42.89
N HIS A 1049 7.81 9.42 41.84
CA HIS A 1049 7.93 9.89 40.45
C HIS A 1049 6.57 10.20 39.79
N ALA A 1050 5.47 9.69 40.35
CA ALA A 1050 4.14 9.83 39.77
C ALA A 1050 3.57 11.24 39.95
N SER A 1051 3.68 11.77 41.17
CA SER A 1051 3.09 13.03 41.64
C SER A 1051 4.18 14.02 42.04
N GLY A 1052 3.96 15.31 41.83
CA GLY A 1052 4.99 16.32 42.06
C GLY A 1052 5.52 16.35 43.50
N TYR A 1053 6.84 16.42 43.66
CA TYR A 1053 7.52 16.48 44.95
C TYR A 1053 8.35 17.75 45.08
N LYS A 1054 8.58 18.20 46.31
CA LYS A 1054 9.55 19.28 46.59
C LYS A 1054 10.90 18.65 46.85
N ASP A 1055 11.91 19.05 46.10
CA ASP A 1055 13.28 18.59 46.33
C ASP A 1055 13.85 19.12 47.66
N GLN A 1056 15.02 18.63 48.05
CA GLN A 1056 15.71 19.06 49.28
C GLN A 1056 16.09 20.56 49.26
N THR A 1057 16.06 21.20 48.08
CA THR A 1057 16.32 22.63 47.88
C THR A 1057 15.05 23.48 47.86
N GLY A 1058 13.86 22.87 48.04
CA GLY A 1058 12.57 23.54 48.05
C GLY A 1058 11.95 23.78 46.67
N ASN A 1059 12.59 23.35 45.57
CA ASN A 1059 12.03 23.47 44.22
C ASN A 1059 10.99 22.37 43.98
N PHE A 1060 9.85 22.75 43.42
CA PHE A 1060 8.79 21.83 43.03
C PHE A 1060 9.13 21.16 41.71
N GLN A 1061 9.30 19.84 41.73
CA GLN A 1061 9.43 19.01 40.53
C GLN A 1061 8.05 18.47 40.16
N GLU A 1062 7.62 18.71 38.92
CA GLU A 1062 6.33 18.23 38.42
C GLU A 1062 6.36 16.72 38.19
N GLY A 1063 5.31 16.00 38.61
CA GLY A 1063 5.17 14.57 38.39
C GLY A 1063 5.01 14.21 36.90
N ILE A 1064 5.38 12.99 36.52
CA ILE A 1064 5.43 12.61 35.10
C ILE A 1064 4.05 12.47 34.47
N LEU A 1065 3.08 11.97 35.22
CA LEU A 1065 1.70 11.89 34.74
C LEU A 1065 1.14 13.29 34.46
N SER A 1066 1.52 14.26 35.29
CA SER A 1066 1.20 15.68 35.09
C SER A 1066 1.84 16.25 33.81
N GLN A 1067 3.12 15.94 33.55
CA GLN A 1067 3.83 16.37 32.33
C GLN A 1067 3.23 15.78 31.05
N PHE A 1068 2.91 14.47 31.04
CA PHE A 1068 2.29 13.82 29.89
C PHE A 1068 0.84 14.26 29.68
N LEU A 1069 0.06 14.48 30.75
CA LEU A 1069 -1.28 15.04 30.63
C LEU A 1069 -1.26 16.40 29.93
N ARG A 1070 -0.36 17.31 30.32
CA ARG A 1070 -0.20 18.60 29.66
C ARG A 1070 0.24 18.44 28.21
N SER A 1071 1.25 17.60 27.96
CA SER A 1071 1.80 17.38 26.63
C SER A 1071 0.77 16.79 25.66
N LEU A 1072 -0.05 15.83 26.11
CA LEU A 1072 -1.09 15.20 25.30
C LEU A 1072 -2.28 16.12 25.05
N LEU A 1073 -2.70 16.91 26.03
CA LEU A 1073 -3.69 17.94 25.80
C LEU A 1073 -3.16 18.99 24.82
N GLN A 1074 -1.89 19.38 24.92
CA GLN A 1074 -1.28 20.31 23.97
C GLN A 1074 -1.19 19.72 22.55
N PHE A 1075 -0.76 18.46 22.43
CA PHE A 1075 -0.74 17.70 21.18
C PHE A 1075 -2.13 17.66 20.53
N LEU A 1076 -3.15 17.23 21.29
CA LEU A 1076 -4.51 17.08 20.80
C LEU A 1076 -5.20 18.41 20.44
N LEU A 1077 -4.96 19.46 21.22
CA LEU A 1077 -5.66 20.73 21.04
C LEU A 1077 -4.98 21.64 20.01
N PHE A 1078 -3.64 21.63 19.93
CA PHE A 1078 -2.91 22.65 19.17
C PHE A 1078 -2.06 22.09 18.02
N GLN A 1079 -1.48 20.89 18.12
CA GLN A 1079 -0.58 20.36 17.08
C GLN A 1079 -1.33 19.65 15.95
N ASP A 1080 -0.75 19.64 14.74
CA ASP A 1080 -1.27 18.90 13.58
C ASP A 1080 -0.93 17.41 13.68
N TYR A 1081 -1.93 16.55 13.42
CA TYR A 1081 -1.80 15.10 13.52
C TYR A 1081 -2.88 14.40 12.68
N SER A 1082 -2.63 13.15 12.27
CA SER A 1082 -3.64 12.32 11.58
C SER A 1082 -4.79 11.96 12.52
N THR A 1083 -6.03 12.01 12.04
CA THR A 1083 -7.22 11.64 12.83
C THR A 1083 -7.17 10.22 13.38
N ASP A 1084 -6.38 9.34 12.78
CA ASP A 1084 -6.24 7.95 13.22
C ASP A 1084 -5.60 7.84 14.61
N MET A 1085 -4.78 8.84 14.96
CA MET A 1085 -4.09 8.94 16.25
C MET A 1085 -5.01 9.27 17.43
N VAL A 1086 -6.21 9.78 17.16
CA VAL A 1086 -7.17 10.19 18.21
C VAL A 1086 -7.57 9.00 19.09
N GLY A 1087 -7.69 7.80 18.50
CA GLY A 1087 -8.04 6.59 19.23
C GLY A 1087 -6.99 6.23 20.29
N SER A 1088 -5.72 6.19 19.89
CA SER A 1088 -4.59 5.86 20.78
C SER A 1088 -4.34 6.96 21.80
N ALA A 1089 -4.51 8.23 21.41
CA ALA A 1089 -4.38 9.36 22.33
C ALA A 1089 -5.51 9.37 23.37
N ALA A 1090 -6.74 9.00 23.00
CA ALA A 1090 -7.84 8.83 23.94
C ALA A 1090 -7.54 7.77 24.99
N ASP A 1091 -6.98 6.64 24.54
CA ASP A 1091 -6.61 5.55 25.43
C ASP A 1091 -5.52 5.96 26.44
N ALA A 1092 -4.55 6.77 26.03
CA ALA A 1092 -3.53 7.31 26.93
C ALA A 1092 -4.10 8.38 27.88
N LEU A 1093 -5.01 9.23 27.39
CA LEU A 1093 -5.54 10.38 28.11
C LEU A 1093 -6.51 9.98 29.24
N LEU A 1094 -7.36 8.96 29.04
CA LEU A 1094 -8.32 8.51 30.05
C LEU A 1094 -7.67 8.18 31.42
N PRO A 1095 -6.68 7.26 31.50
CA PRO A 1095 -6.04 6.96 32.78
C PRO A 1095 -5.27 8.15 33.35
N LEU A 1096 -4.69 9.03 32.52
CA LEU A 1096 -4.02 10.25 32.99
C LEU A 1096 -5.00 11.22 33.68
N ILE A 1097 -6.17 11.45 33.09
CA ILE A 1097 -7.21 12.29 33.69
C ILE A 1097 -7.68 11.69 35.01
N LEU A 1098 -7.84 10.36 35.08
CA LEU A 1098 -8.25 9.69 36.31
C LEU A 1098 -7.19 9.78 37.43
N CYS A 1099 -5.90 9.78 37.07
CA CYS A 1099 -4.80 9.96 38.03
C CYS A 1099 -4.68 11.41 38.53
N GLU A 1100 -4.81 12.38 37.63
CA GLU A 1100 -4.49 13.80 37.86
C GLU A 1100 -5.72 14.71 37.67
N GLN A 1101 -6.82 14.37 38.34
CA GLN A 1101 -8.11 15.09 38.20
C GLN A 1101 -7.99 16.58 38.54
N THR A 1102 -7.19 16.91 39.56
CA THR A 1102 -6.97 18.30 40.02
C THR A 1102 -6.23 19.12 38.98
N LEU A 1103 -5.19 18.54 38.35
CA LEU A 1103 -4.46 19.19 37.26
C LEU A 1103 -5.33 19.31 36.01
N TYR A 1104 -6.08 18.27 35.64
CA TYR A 1104 -7.02 18.34 34.51
C TYR A 1104 -8.03 19.47 34.71
N GLN A 1105 -8.62 19.58 35.90
CA GLN A 1105 -9.54 20.67 36.24
C GLN A 1105 -8.86 22.04 36.17
N LYS A 1106 -7.61 22.15 36.65
CA LYS A 1106 -6.82 23.39 36.58
C LYS A 1106 -6.47 23.77 35.14
N LEU A 1107 -6.02 22.83 34.31
CA LEU A 1107 -5.73 23.07 32.89
C LEU A 1107 -7.01 23.44 32.13
N GLY A 1108 -8.13 22.79 32.46
CA GLY A 1108 -9.44 23.16 31.95
C GLY A 1108 -9.84 24.58 32.35
N SER A 1109 -9.68 24.96 33.62
CA SER A 1109 -9.99 26.32 34.09
C SER A 1109 -9.07 27.37 33.46
N GLU A 1110 -7.78 27.09 33.32
CA GLU A 1110 -6.82 27.96 32.63
C GLU A 1110 -7.21 28.15 31.15
N LEU A 1111 -7.62 27.08 30.46
CA LEU A 1111 -8.09 27.16 29.08
C LEU A 1111 -9.39 27.98 28.96
N ILE A 1112 -10.31 27.82 29.92
CA ILE A 1112 -11.57 28.58 30.03
C ILE A 1112 -11.30 30.06 30.34
N GLU A 1113 -10.37 30.36 31.24
CA GLU A 1113 -9.98 31.72 31.61
C GLU A 1113 -9.29 32.47 30.46
N LYS A 1114 -8.48 31.76 29.67
CA LYS A 1114 -7.86 32.31 28.45
C LYS A 1114 -8.88 32.63 27.34
N GLN A 1115 -10.13 32.14 27.41
CA GLN A 1115 -11.17 32.50 26.45
C GLN A 1115 -11.78 33.87 26.78
N CYS A 1116 -11.62 34.82 25.86
CA CYS A 1116 -12.23 36.15 25.97
C CYS A 1116 -13.74 36.14 25.63
N ASP A 1117 -14.19 35.21 24.79
CA ASP A 1117 -15.58 35.10 24.32
C ASP A 1117 -16.43 34.26 25.30
N THR A 1118 -17.54 34.84 25.78
CA THR A 1118 -18.46 34.19 26.73
C THR A 1118 -19.18 32.97 26.16
N GLY A 1119 -19.49 32.96 24.87
CA GLY A 1119 -20.10 31.83 24.15
C GLY A 1119 -19.11 30.67 23.97
N PHE A 1120 -17.87 30.95 23.58
CA PHE A 1120 -16.82 29.91 23.54
C PHE A 1120 -16.44 29.42 24.93
N ARG A 1121 -16.43 30.30 25.94
CA ARG A 1121 -16.24 29.91 27.33
C ARG A 1121 -17.30 28.92 27.80
N SER A 1122 -18.58 29.16 27.49
CA SER A 1122 -19.67 28.23 27.81
C SER A 1122 -19.55 26.91 27.04
N ARG A 1123 -19.26 26.95 25.74
CA ARG A 1123 -19.08 25.75 24.91
C ARG A 1123 -17.90 24.90 25.38
N LEU A 1124 -16.75 25.52 25.65
CA LEU A 1124 -15.57 24.86 26.19
C LEU A 1124 -15.85 24.25 27.56
N THR A 1125 -16.58 24.95 28.43
CA THR A 1125 -17.01 24.43 29.74
C THR A 1125 -17.89 23.20 29.59
N ASN A 1126 -18.91 23.26 28.72
CA ASN A 1126 -19.81 22.13 28.45
C ASN A 1126 -19.07 20.94 27.83
N ALA A 1127 -18.15 21.20 26.90
CA ALA A 1127 -17.37 20.17 26.23
C ALA A 1127 -16.39 19.48 27.19
N LEU A 1128 -15.68 20.23 28.04
CA LEU A 1128 -14.79 19.68 29.07
C LEU A 1128 -15.56 18.86 30.11
N GLN A 1129 -16.78 19.29 30.46
CA GLN A 1129 -17.68 18.53 31.33
C GLN A 1129 -18.11 17.23 30.63
N SER A 1130 -18.65 17.34 29.40
CA SER A 1130 -19.11 16.22 28.57
C SER A 1130 -18.02 15.17 28.35
N LEU A 1131 -16.76 15.58 28.20
CA LEU A 1131 -15.63 14.66 28.03
C LEU A 1131 -15.55 13.62 29.16
N THR A 1132 -15.83 14.05 30.40
CA THR A 1132 -15.70 13.23 31.62
C THR A 1132 -17.04 12.69 32.14
N SER A 1133 -18.18 13.30 31.79
CA SER A 1133 -19.50 12.93 32.33
C SER A 1133 -20.45 12.25 31.35
N SER A 1134 -20.21 12.32 30.04
CA SER A 1134 -21.11 11.76 29.02
C SER A 1134 -20.95 10.24 28.84
N ASN A 1135 -22.00 9.59 28.32
CA ASN A 1135 -22.06 8.13 28.05
C ASN A 1135 -21.89 7.22 29.29
N SER A 1136 -22.14 7.76 30.49
CA SER A 1136 -21.97 7.04 31.76
C SER A 1136 -20.57 6.45 31.89
N LEU A 1137 -19.57 7.32 31.79
CA LEU A 1137 -18.16 6.98 31.99
C LEU A 1137 -17.96 6.52 33.44
N SER A 1138 -17.40 5.33 33.62
CA SER A 1138 -17.04 4.79 34.94
C SER A 1138 -15.59 5.15 35.28
N SER A 1139 -15.21 4.96 36.54
CA SER A 1139 -13.82 5.04 37.00
C SER A 1139 -13.00 3.78 36.69
N THR A 1140 -13.50 2.89 35.82
CA THR A 1140 -12.86 1.61 35.46
C THR A 1140 -12.11 1.72 34.13
N LEU A 1141 -11.05 0.92 33.96
CA LEU A 1141 -10.24 0.89 32.73
C LEU A 1141 -10.55 -0.35 31.88
N ASP A 1142 -11.83 -0.59 31.60
CA ASP A 1142 -12.33 -1.70 30.78
C ASP A 1142 -12.59 -1.29 29.32
N ARG A 1143 -12.59 -2.25 28.40
CA ARG A 1143 -12.76 -2.02 26.95
C ARG A 1143 -14.01 -1.19 26.60
N PRO A 1144 -15.19 -1.43 27.20
CA PRO A 1144 -16.36 -0.57 26.99
C PRO A 1144 -16.14 0.89 27.40
N ASN A 1145 -15.43 1.15 28.51
CA ASN A 1145 -15.18 2.51 28.97
C ASN A 1145 -14.19 3.26 28.07
N TYR A 1146 -13.17 2.57 27.54
CA TYR A 1146 -12.29 3.12 26.50
C TYR A 1146 -13.05 3.51 25.23
N GLN A 1147 -13.97 2.66 24.75
CA GLN A 1147 -14.79 2.96 23.57
C GLN A 1147 -15.71 4.19 23.80
N LYS A 1148 -16.32 4.28 24.99
CA LYS A 1148 -17.11 5.45 25.39
C LYS A 1148 -16.25 6.72 25.43
N PHE A 1149 -15.06 6.65 26.04
CA PHE A 1149 -14.15 7.80 26.12
C PHE A 1149 -13.63 8.22 24.75
N ARG A 1150 -13.26 7.28 23.87
CA ARG A 1150 -12.88 7.58 22.47
C ARG A 1150 -13.98 8.38 21.76
N LYS A 1151 -15.24 7.98 21.92
CA LYS A 1151 -16.39 8.71 21.38
C LYS A 1151 -16.53 10.10 22.01
N ASN A 1152 -16.39 10.21 23.33
CA ASN A 1152 -16.43 11.50 24.03
C ASN A 1152 -15.30 12.43 23.57
N LEU A 1153 -14.08 11.93 23.43
CA LEU A 1153 -12.92 12.71 22.98
C LEU A 1153 -13.06 13.11 21.52
N HIS A 1154 -13.55 12.22 20.66
CA HIS A 1154 -13.83 12.56 19.26
C HIS A 1154 -14.80 13.74 19.21
N ASN A 1155 -15.95 13.63 19.88
CA ASN A 1155 -16.94 14.70 19.98
C ASN A 1155 -16.36 15.99 20.58
N PHE A 1156 -15.51 15.87 21.61
CA PHE A 1156 -14.84 17.01 22.25
C PHE A 1156 -13.88 17.74 21.30
N LEU A 1157 -12.98 17.01 20.63
CA LEU A 1157 -12.02 17.59 19.69
C LEU A 1157 -12.75 18.21 18.50
N THR A 1158 -13.79 17.53 18.04
CA THR A 1158 -14.75 18.03 17.08
C THR A 1158 -15.32 19.37 17.52
N GLU A 1159 -15.85 19.46 18.72
CA GLU A 1159 -16.50 20.69 19.18
C GLU A 1159 -15.51 21.84 19.43
N VAL A 1160 -14.30 21.53 19.92
CA VAL A 1160 -13.41 22.49 20.59
C VAL A 1160 -12.17 22.88 19.78
N ARG A 1161 -11.53 21.95 19.05
CA ARG A 1161 -10.23 22.19 18.39
C ARG A 1161 -10.28 23.34 17.40
N GLY A 1162 -11.43 23.54 16.76
CA GLY A 1162 -11.64 24.55 15.73
C GLY A 1162 -11.54 26.01 16.18
N PHE A 1163 -11.87 26.30 17.44
CA PHE A 1163 -11.75 27.66 17.99
C PHE A 1163 -10.55 27.82 18.95
N LEU A 1164 -10.01 26.73 19.51
CA LEU A 1164 -8.82 26.81 20.38
C LEU A 1164 -7.53 27.12 19.61
N ARG A 1165 -7.37 26.62 18.38
CA ARG A 1165 -6.19 26.89 17.53
C ARG A 1165 -6.08 28.34 17.02
N LYS A 1166 -7.06 29.17 17.34
CA LYS A 1166 -7.14 30.58 16.90
C LYS A 1166 -6.56 31.55 17.93
N ILE A 1167 -6.13 31.03 19.08
CA ILE A 1167 -5.37 31.75 20.13
C ILE A 1167 -3.93 31.28 20.01
#